data_AF-A0A7X0NG31-F1
#
_entry.id   AF-A0A7X0NG31-F1
#
_cell.length_a   1.000
_cell.length_b   1.000
_cell.length_c   1.000
_cell.angle_alpha   90.00
_cell.angle_beta   90.00
_cell.angle_gamma   90.00
#
_symmetry.space_group_name_H-M   'P 1'
#
loop_
_entity.id
_entity.type
_entity.pdbx_description
1 polymer ?
#
loop_
_entity_poly.entity_id
_entity_poly.type
_entity_poly.pdbx_seq_one_letter_code
_entity_poly.pdbx_strand_id
1 'polypeptide(L)'
;MFGLFLPSTFANNIDLSPIVDLSDSFQANVYWHKPLANPKNNAQYYIANNDGQLHLIDDNKLVKIPVLDLQHYYDNFSVLNRLTLHPNFALTQQKGYNTFYTAHVEPADEAIRTIRVKDKAIKQSFLYEAVVVEWQLNSANTLKVDPDSKREVLRIGINAPDKAITDMRFNPYIKSWHDNFSHLYIALAYDEGFKTSPLYSGAILRINPEKFGLRSYTTPNNNPFIDQTNIPNELLIVGAQQIMQFIWQKNNDQQLIISHNVNQQPLLSLVNYGDNLLTQAPTKALLTGDASLANASLVVYRGRKFKELRNKLLVMSKQEGRWELQSLKTVSPFQKSVVNTFSNNDLTITDDFSLFTDNHDELMLFSRSQHVIQQLDKKSGSSEVEHYASNQPEVFDNTDNTDNTDDSNFGFIIFFLIALGGATVWFLKNKESQQAVKSLLHKHYARFELSVDNKQVSLFNRHQQTPALIIEVENITRNEVWLNDEHILTIEKDLSGFNAQLEQMLESKFIDEKRVKMVDQRTRKIELKITDVEGIVYGICLYMREGNQRLTKAKFGKVTADIKEWCWFISAQLSPEKTGKRIVKIVHPPKVVAKSAPEKPAETQKSKLTEQEQASKNSQASEDTATQPPTSLPNKPQANEHIQEKKSDGVDSSSIDTQLIEALNKLANLKSKGYLTEDEFISAKAKILANLQKDS
;
A
#
# COMPACT_ATOMS: atom_id res chain seq x y z
N MET A 1 -28.87 -39.09 23.48
CA MET A 1 -29.28 -37.68 23.67
C MET A 1 -28.54 -36.84 22.63
N PHE A 2 -29.20 -36.47 21.54
CA PHE A 2 -28.57 -35.67 20.47
C PHE A 2 -28.69 -34.18 20.81
N GLY A 3 -27.56 -33.49 20.93
CA GLY A 3 -27.52 -32.04 21.05
C GLY A 3 -27.76 -31.39 19.68
N LEU A 4 -28.98 -30.91 19.45
CA LEU A 4 -29.29 -30.07 18.30
C LEU A 4 -28.57 -28.72 18.45
N PHE A 5 -27.48 -28.54 17.70
CA PHE A 5 -26.93 -27.21 17.45
C PHE A 5 -27.89 -26.44 16.55
N LEU A 6 -28.80 -25.68 17.17
CA LEU A 6 -29.58 -24.67 16.47
C LEU A 6 -28.62 -23.61 15.91
N PRO A 7 -28.63 -23.31 14.59
CA PRO A 7 -27.96 -22.13 14.09
C PRO A 7 -28.64 -20.88 14.70
N SER A 8 -27.85 -19.90 15.16
CA SER A 8 -28.39 -18.67 15.74
C SER A 8 -29.23 -17.90 14.71
N THR A 9 -30.53 -17.83 14.93
CA THR A 9 -31.51 -17.37 13.94
C THR A 9 -31.63 -15.84 13.86
N PHE A 10 -31.86 -15.35 12.64
CA PHE A 10 -32.24 -13.97 12.27
C PHE A 10 -31.29 -12.83 12.68
N ALA A 11 -30.29 -12.60 11.83
CA ALA A 11 -29.51 -11.36 11.82
C ALA A 11 -30.31 -10.22 11.14
N ASN A 12 -31.29 -9.64 11.84
CA ASN A 12 -32.08 -8.49 11.37
C ASN A 12 -31.84 -7.25 12.26
N ASN A 13 -30.58 -6.80 12.36
CA ASN A 13 -30.15 -5.76 13.31
C ASN A 13 -29.73 -4.43 12.66
N ILE A 14 -29.84 -4.29 11.34
CA ILE A 14 -29.49 -3.06 10.61
C ILE A 14 -30.74 -2.45 9.94
N ASP A 15 -30.85 -1.11 10.03
CA ASP A 15 -31.74 -0.24 9.26
C ASP A 15 -30.97 0.48 8.13
N LEU A 16 -31.67 0.88 7.07
CA LEU A 16 -31.13 1.69 5.97
C LEU A 16 -31.76 3.09 5.96
N SER A 17 -31.10 4.05 6.60
CA SER A 17 -31.54 5.43 6.74
C SER A 17 -31.19 6.24 5.48
N PRO A 18 -32.15 6.70 4.63
CA PRO A 18 -31.81 7.53 3.48
C PRO A 18 -31.24 8.89 3.93
N ILE A 19 -30.13 9.32 3.31
CA ILE A 19 -29.48 10.61 3.61
C ILE A 19 -29.40 11.56 2.41
N VAL A 20 -29.32 11.04 1.17
CA VAL A 20 -29.23 11.83 -0.06
C VAL A 20 -30.04 11.13 -1.13
N ASP A 21 -30.94 11.85 -1.78
CA ASP A 21 -31.67 11.39 -2.96
C ASP A 21 -31.11 12.08 -4.21
N LEU A 22 -30.81 11.29 -5.25
CA LEU A 22 -30.32 11.77 -6.55
C LEU A 22 -31.32 11.46 -7.69
N SER A 23 -32.55 11.04 -7.39
CA SER A 23 -33.58 10.71 -8.38
C SER A 23 -33.90 11.86 -9.34
N ASP A 24 -33.89 13.11 -8.83
CA ASP A 24 -34.02 14.35 -9.62
C ASP A 24 -32.89 14.55 -10.67
N SER A 25 -31.82 13.75 -10.60
CA SER A 25 -30.70 13.75 -11.55
C SER A 25 -30.69 12.54 -12.49
N PHE A 26 -31.73 11.71 -12.48
CA PHE A 26 -31.83 10.56 -13.37
C PHE A 26 -31.85 10.96 -14.85
N GLN A 27 -31.01 10.31 -15.65
CA GLN A 27 -30.96 10.45 -17.11
C GLN A 27 -30.76 9.05 -17.72
N ALA A 28 -31.40 8.79 -18.86
CA ALA A 28 -31.33 7.47 -19.49
C ALA A 28 -29.90 7.13 -19.94
N ASN A 29 -29.45 5.91 -19.62
CA ASN A 29 -28.08 5.41 -19.78
C ASN A 29 -27.01 6.05 -18.87
N VAL A 30 -27.36 7.06 -18.07
CA VAL A 30 -26.44 7.71 -17.13
C VAL A 30 -26.52 7.02 -15.76
N TYR A 31 -25.40 6.53 -15.27
CA TYR A 31 -25.26 5.89 -13.96
C TYR A 31 -24.16 6.54 -13.12
N TRP A 32 -24.42 6.65 -11.81
CA TRP A 32 -23.48 7.21 -10.86
C TRP A 32 -22.47 6.14 -10.37
N HIS A 33 -21.20 6.51 -10.35
CA HIS A 33 -20.14 5.77 -9.67
C HIS A 33 -20.29 5.85 -8.16
N LYS A 34 -19.57 4.98 -7.44
CA LYS A 34 -19.57 4.97 -5.97
C LYS A 34 -19.10 6.32 -5.41
N PRO A 35 -19.85 6.97 -4.49
CA PRO A 35 -19.42 8.22 -3.85
C PRO A 35 -18.08 8.09 -3.12
N LEU A 36 -17.33 9.19 -3.09
CA LEU A 36 -16.09 9.36 -2.33
C LEU A 36 -16.31 10.47 -1.29
N ALA A 37 -16.24 10.14 0.01
CA ALA A 37 -16.32 11.16 1.06
C ALA A 37 -15.22 12.22 0.88
N ASN A 38 -15.57 13.50 1.00
CA ASN A 38 -14.63 14.60 0.86
C ASN A 38 -13.80 14.72 2.15
N PRO A 39 -12.48 14.43 2.16
CA PRO A 39 -11.68 14.43 3.38
C PRO A 39 -11.47 15.83 4.00
N LYS A 40 -12.07 16.89 3.44
CA LYS A 40 -12.14 18.24 4.01
C LYS A 40 -13.42 18.53 4.79
N ASN A 41 -14.54 17.86 4.51
CA ASN A 41 -15.83 18.12 5.15
C ASN A 41 -16.62 16.81 5.29
N ASN A 42 -17.03 16.47 6.52
CA ASN A 42 -17.65 15.19 6.86
C ASN A 42 -19.11 15.05 6.39
N ALA A 43 -19.74 16.15 5.93
CA ALA A 43 -21.07 16.13 5.32
C ALA A 43 -21.04 16.12 3.77
N GLN A 44 -19.86 16.12 3.15
CA GLN A 44 -19.70 16.25 1.71
C GLN A 44 -19.16 14.98 1.04
N TYR A 45 -19.63 14.73 -0.18
CA TYR A 45 -19.18 13.62 -1.01
C TYR A 45 -18.93 14.10 -2.44
N TYR A 46 -17.86 13.60 -3.06
CA TYR A 46 -17.68 13.69 -4.51
C TYR A 46 -18.36 12.49 -5.17
N ILE A 47 -19.16 12.74 -6.20
CA ILE A 47 -19.82 11.69 -6.99
C ILE A 47 -19.64 12.02 -8.47
N ALA A 48 -19.44 11.00 -9.31
CA ALA A 48 -19.27 11.19 -10.75
C ALA A 48 -20.13 10.20 -11.55
N ASN A 49 -20.64 10.62 -12.70
CA ASN A 49 -21.38 9.75 -13.61
C ASN A 49 -20.45 9.16 -14.69
N ASN A 50 -20.92 8.14 -15.39
CA ASN A 50 -20.23 7.54 -16.53
C ASN A 50 -20.04 8.53 -17.70
N ASP A 51 -20.89 9.55 -17.81
CA ASP A 51 -20.82 10.61 -18.83
C ASP A 51 -19.70 11.64 -18.57
N GLY A 52 -18.91 11.46 -17.49
CA GLY A 52 -17.69 12.22 -17.24
C GLY A 52 -17.87 13.48 -16.39
N GLN A 53 -19.05 13.66 -15.79
CA GLN A 53 -19.36 14.78 -14.91
C GLN A 53 -19.11 14.38 -13.45
N LEU A 54 -18.32 15.19 -12.75
CA LEU A 54 -17.99 15.08 -11.33
C LEU A 54 -18.69 16.21 -10.58
N HIS A 55 -19.55 15.85 -9.64
CA HIS A 55 -20.30 16.78 -8.80
C HIS A 55 -19.85 16.70 -7.33
N LEU A 56 -20.15 17.78 -6.60
CA LEU A 56 -20.15 17.77 -5.14
C LEU A 56 -21.58 17.49 -4.65
N ILE A 57 -21.69 16.65 -3.62
CA ILE A 57 -22.87 16.58 -2.75
C ILE A 57 -22.52 17.38 -1.50
N ASP A 58 -23.38 18.34 -1.15
CA ASP A 58 -23.25 19.22 0.00
C ASP A 58 -24.65 19.53 0.58
N ASP A 59 -24.77 19.72 1.89
CA ASP A 59 -26.07 19.81 2.60
C ASP A 59 -27.09 18.72 2.15
N ASN A 60 -26.60 17.48 2.04
CA ASN A 60 -27.34 16.31 1.56
C ASN A 60 -27.96 16.44 0.15
N LYS A 61 -27.49 17.38 -0.69
CA LYS A 61 -28.03 17.66 -2.03
C LYS A 61 -26.94 17.67 -3.09
N LEU A 62 -27.29 17.36 -4.34
CA LEU A 62 -26.38 17.45 -5.47
C LEU A 62 -26.17 18.92 -5.88
N VAL A 63 -24.92 19.39 -5.85
CA VAL A 63 -24.55 20.69 -6.44
C VAL A 63 -24.64 20.57 -7.96
N LYS A 64 -25.63 21.24 -8.56
CA LYS A 64 -25.97 21.09 -9.99
C LYS A 64 -24.87 21.52 -10.97
N ILE A 65 -23.92 22.35 -10.53
CA ILE A 65 -22.74 22.73 -11.33
C ILE A 65 -21.67 21.65 -11.16
N PRO A 66 -21.19 21.00 -12.26
CA PRO A 66 -20.11 20.04 -12.17
C PRO A 66 -18.78 20.73 -11.82
N VAL A 67 -18.02 20.07 -10.96
CA VAL A 67 -16.66 20.44 -10.56
C VAL A 67 -15.63 20.10 -11.65
N LEU A 68 -15.91 19.06 -12.43
CA LEU A 68 -15.24 18.70 -13.68
C LEU A 68 -16.29 18.08 -14.60
N ASP A 69 -16.22 18.40 -15.88
CA ASP A 69 -16.96 17.74 -16.95
C ASP A 69 -15.94 17.36 -18.03
N LEU A 70 -15.74 16.07 -18.26
CA LEU A 70 -14.65 15.59 -19.14
C LEU A 70 -14.88 15.86 -20.62
N GLN A 71 -16.14 16.01 -21.06
CA GLN A 71 -16.47 16.25 -22.46
C GLN A 71 -15.96 17.63 -22.92
N HIS A 72 -15.87 18.60 -21.99
CA HIS A 72 -15.27 19.91 -22.22
C HIS A 72 -13.73 19.90 -22.38
N TYR A 73 -13.06 18.77 -22.11
CA TYR A 73 -11.61 18.64 -22.18
C TYR A 73 -11.11 17.58 -23.17
N TYR A 74 -12.02 16.75 -23.71
CA TYR A 74 -11.72 15.59 -24.55
C TYR A 74 -12.87 15.35 -25.56
N ASP A 75 -12.71 15.85 -26.78
CA ASP A 75 -13.77 15.82 -27.82
C ASP A 75 -14.25 14.39 -28.16
N ASN A 76 -13.38 13.40 -28.00
CA ASN A 76 -13.65 11.98 -28.25
C ASN A 76 -13.85 11.16 -26.95
N PHE A 77 -14.24 11.81 -25.85
CA PHE A 77 -14.58 11.10 -24.61
C PHE A 77 -15.68 10.05 -24.84
N SER A 78 -15.46 8.82 -24.37
CA SER A 78 -16.42 7.71 -24.51
C SER A 78 -17.13 7.33 -23.21
N VAL A 79 -16.40 7.17 -22.10
CA VAL A 79 -16.97 6.84 -20.79
C VAL A 79 -15.96 7.06 -19.65
N LEU A 80 -16.39 7.59 -18.50
CA LEU A 80 -15.63 7.61 -17.26
C LEU A 80 -15.79 6.28 -16.54
N ASN A 81 -14.68 5.59 -16.26
CA ASN A 81 -14.69 4.33 -15.51
C ASN A 81 -14.51 4.55 -14.01
N ARG A 82 -13.51 5.34 -13.58
CA ARG A 82 -13.16 5.49 -12.15
C ARG A 82 -12.62 6.87 -11.79
N LEU A 83 -12.73 7.19 -10.51
CA LEU A 83 -12.24 8.41 -9.87
C LEU A 83 -11.53 8.02 -8.56
N THR A 84 -10.44 8.70 -8.20
CA THR A 84 -9.86 8.60 -6.85
C THR A 84 -9.18 9.90 -6.41
N LEU A 85 -9.31 10.25 -5.13
CA LEU A 85 -8.66 11.43 -4.53
C LEU A 85 -7.23 11.08 -4.10
N HIS A 86 -6.28 12.00 -4.26
CA HIS A 86 -4.93 11.82 -3.76
C HIS A 86 -4.92 11.73 -2.21
N PRO A 87 -4.03 10.94 -1.55
CA PRO A 87 -4.06 10.77 -0.09
C PRO A 87 -3.82 12.05 0.72
N ASN A 88 -3.23 13.08 0.10
CA ASN A 88 -3.04 14.42 0.69
C ASN A 88 -4.11 15.45 0.25
N PHE A 89 -5.22 15.06 -0.40
CA PHE A 89 -6.20 15.99 -1.00
C PHE A 89 -6.65 17.11 -0.04
N ALA A 90 -6.84 16.79 1.25
CA ALA A 90 -7.21 17.75 2.29
C ALA A 90 -6.05 18.55 2.91
N LEU A 91 -4.80 18.11 2.72
CA LEU A 91 -3.63 18.62 3.45
C LEU A 91 -2.97 19.78 2.69
N THR A 92 -3.29 21.01 3.09
CA THR A 92 -2.73 22.24 2.52
C THR A 92 -1.19 22.21 2.52
N GLN A 93 -0.59 22.84 1.50
CA GLN A 93 0.87 22.93 1.29
C GLN A 93 1.60 21.59 1.09
N GLN A 94 0.91 20.44 1.11
CA GLN A 94 1.53 19.14 0.77
C GLN A 94 1.33 18.82 -0.72
N LYS A 95 2.26 18.03 -1.28
CA LYS A 95 2.11 17.54 -2.65
C LYS A 95 0.81 16.76 -2.79
N GLY A 96 0.02 17.11 -3.80
CA GLY A 96 -1.27 16.50 -4.07
C GLY A 96 -2.42 16.99 -3.17
N TYR A 97 -2.29 18.17 -2.55
CA TYR A 97 -3.43 18.97 -2.09
C TYR A 97 -4.36 19.28 -3.27
N ASN A 98 -5.68 19.23 -3.08
CA ASN A 98 -6.69 19.40 -4.13
C ASN A 98 -6.61 18.41 -5.32
N THR A 99 -5.66 17.46 -5.34
CA THR A 99 -5.37 16.62 -6.51
C THR A 99 -6.18 15.32 -6.53
N PHE A 100 -6.73 14.98 -7.68
CA PHE A 100 -7.46 13.73 -7.90
C PHE A 100 -7.16 13.17 -9.30
N TYR A 101 -7.58 11.93 -9.54
CA TYR A 101 -7.30 11.20 -10.76
C TYR A 101 -8.58 10.62 -11.35
N THR A 102 -8.83 10.85 -12.63
CA THR A 102 -9.87 10.17 -13.42
C THR A 102 -9.26 9.05 -14.26
N ALA A 103 -10.05 8.02 -14.53
CA ALA A 103 -9.76 6.97 -15.49
C ALA A 103 -10.96 6.84 -16.44
N HIS A 104 -10.76 7.13 -17.73
CA HIS A 104 -11.81 7.17 -18.75
C HIS A 104 -11.35 6.51 -20.06
N VAL A 105 -12.27 6.33 -21.00
CA VAL A 105 -12.01 5.76 -22.33
C VAL A 105 -12.10 6.82 -23.42
N GLU A 106 -11.20 6.74 -24.37
CA GLU A 106 -11.21 7.41 -25.68
C GLU A 106 -11.04 6.38 -26.80
N PRO A 107 -11.40 6.67 -28.06
CA PRO A 107 -10.84 6.00 -29.23
C PRO A 107 -9.30 6.11 -29.25
N ALA A 108 -8.62 5.14 -29.85
CA ALA A 108 -7.17 5.17 -29.97
C ALA A 108 -6.70 6.20 -31.01
N ASP A 109 -5.77 7.07 -30.62
CA ASP A 109 -5.12 8.05 -31.52
C ASP A 109 -3.60 7.87 -31.52
N GLU A 110 -3.06 7.51 -32.71
CA GLU A 110 -1.62 7.33 -32.93
C GLU A 110 -0.82 8.63 -32.92
N ALA A 111 -1.47 9.80 -33.07
CA ALA A 111 -0.81 11.10 -32.94
C ALA A 111 -0.43 11.42 -31.47
N ILE A 112 -1.13 10.85 -30.49
CA ILE A 112 -0.86 11.08 -29.06
C ILE A 112 0.44 10.38 -28.66
N ARG A 113 1.45 11.17 -28.26
CA ARG A 113 2.80 10.68 -27.91
C ARG A 113 2.95 10.17 -26.47
N THR A 114 1.87 10.15 -25.68
CA THR A 114 1.89 9.64 -24.30
C THR A 114 2.32 8.18 -24.25
N ILE A 115 3.19 7.85 -23.29
CA ILE A 115 3.71 6.49 -23.10
C ILE A 115 2.57 5.57 -22.64
N ARG A 116 2.40 4.48 -23.38
CA ARG A 116 1.39 3.46 -23.11
C ARG A 116 1.99 2.30 -22.33
N VAL A 117 1.26 1.76 -21.35
CA VAL A 117 1.56 0.43 -20.82
C VAL A 117 1.20 -0.58 -21.90
N LYS A 118 2.15 -1.44 -22.30
CA LYS A 118 1.97 -2.42 -23.38
C LYS A 118 2.55 -3.77 -22.98
N ASP A 119 1.78 -4.83 -23.18
CA ASP A 119 2.34 -6.17 -23.31
C ASP A 119 3.16 -6.24 -24.60
N LYS A 120 4.43 -6.66 -24.50
CA LYS A 120 5.34 -6.72 -25.65
C LYS A 120 5.02 -7.87 -26.61
N ALA A 121 4.29 -8.89 -26.16
CA ALA A 121 3.86 -10.01 -26.98
C ALA A 121 2.69 -9.63 -27.91
N ILE A 122 1.82 -8.70 -27.47
CA ILE A 122 0.69 -8.22 -28.26
C ILE A 122 1.16 -7.21 -29.31
N LYS A 123 0.83 -7.47 -30.58
CA LYS A 123 1.28 -6.66 -31.74
C LYS A 123 0.17 -5.91 -32.47
N GLN A 124 -1.10 -6.13 -32.12
CA GLN A 124 -2.22 -5.43 -32.74
C GLN A 124 -2.28 -3.94 -32.33
N SER A 125 -2.89 -3.12 -33.18
CA SER A 125 -3.48 -1.86 -32.75
C SER A 125 -4.76 -2.14 -31.96
N PHE A 126 -5.13 -1.21 -31.07
CA PHE A 126 -6.37 -1.26 -30.30
C PHE A 126 -7.34 -0.19 -30.82
N LEU A 127 -8.64 -0.40 -30.66
CA LEU A 127 -9.66 0.56 -31.10
C LEU A 127 -9.87 1.70 -30.09
N TYR A 128 -9.57 1.43 -28.81
CA TYR A 128 -9.80 2.35 -27.70
C TYR A 128 -8.59 2.38 -26.76
N GLU A 129 -8.53 3.41 -25.92
CA GLU A 129 -7.54 3.56 -24.86
C GLU A 129 -8.20 3.92 -23.54
N ALA A 130 -7.81 3.22 -22.47
CA ALA A 130 -8.04 3.67 -21.11
C ALA A 130 -6.96 4.69 -20.74
N VAL A 131 -7.37 5.90 -20.37
CA VAL A 131 -6.52 7.05 -20.06
C VAL A 131 -6.65 7.38 -18.57
N VAL A 132 -5.53 7.59 -17.89
CA VAL A 132 -5.53 8.12 -16.51
C VAL A 132 -5.02 9.56 -16.51
N VAL A 133 -5.79 10.47 -15.92
CA VAL A 133 -5.50 11.91 -15.92
C VAL A 133 -5.48 12.44 -14.48
N GLU A 134 -4.44 13.20 -14.15
CA GLU A 134 -4.34 14.00 -12.93
C GLU A 134 -5.01 15.36 -13.13
N TRP A 135 -5.74 15.78 -12.11
CA TRP A 135 -6.41 17.08 -12.01
C TRP A 135 -6.16 17.70 -10.64
N GLN A 136 -6.26 19.02 -10.55
CA GLN A 136 -6.28 19.74 -9.28
C GLN A 136 -7.49 20.67 -9.22
N LEU A 137 -8.20 20.71 -8.09
CA LEU A 137 -9.21 21.73 -7.84
C LEU A 137 -8.57 23.11 -7.72
N ASN A 138 -9.19 24.12 -8.33
CA ASN A 138 -8.70 25.48 -8.27
C ASN A 138 -8.67 25.98 -6.81
N SER A 139 -7.55 26.60 -6.41
CA SER A 139 -7.33 26.94 -5.00
C SER A 139 -8.18 28.12 -4.49
N ALA A 140 -8.73 28.94 -5.39
CA ALA A 140 -9.63 30.04 -5.03
C ALA A 140 -11.12 29.64 -5.10
N ASN A 141 -11.47 28.63 -5.89
CA ASN A 141 -12.82 28.06 -5.95
C ASN A 141 -12.76 26.54 -6.15
N THR A 142 -12.98 25.78 -5.09
CA THR A 142 -12.95 24.30 -5.10
C THR A 142 -14.18 23.64 -5.74
N LEU A 143 -15.16 24.42 -6.24
CA LEU A 143 -16.26 23.93 -7.07
C LEU A 143 -15.90 23.86 -8.56
N LYS A 144 -14.61 24.01 -8.91
CA LYS A 144 -14.09 23.73 -10.25
C LYS A 144 -12.65 23.19 -10.23
N VAL A 145 -12.27 22.45 -11.25
CA VAL A 145 -10.87 22.19 -11.59
C VAL A 145 -10.13 23.47 -11.98
N ASP A 146 -8.82 23.42 -11.83
CA ASP A 146 -7.90 24.34 -12.48
C ASP A 146 -7.57 23.80 -13.90
N PRO A 147 -7.94 24.47 -15.00
CA PRO A 147 -7.78 23.93 -16.35
C PRO A 147 -6.32 23.56 -16.68
N ASP A 148 -5.36 24.38 -16.22
CA ASP A 148 -3.93 24.20 -16.46
C ASP A 148 -3.32 23.04 -15.65
N SER A 149 -4.09 22.44 -14.72
CA SER A 149 -3.66 21.26 -13.97
C SER A 149 -3.83 19.94 -14.73
N LYS A 150 -4.57 19.93 -15.86
CA LYS A 150 -4.88 18.71 -16.62
C LYS A 150 -3.60 18.03 -17.10
N ARG A 151 -3.33 16.82 -16.60
CA ARG A 151 -2.10 16.08 -16.95
C ARG A 151 -2.33 14.59 -17.13
N GLU A 152 -2.10 14.09 -18.34
CA GLU A 152 -2.06 12.65 -18.58
C GLU A 152 -0.96 11.97 -17.75
N VAL A 153 -1.34 10.91 -17.05
CA VAL A 153 -0.45 10.05 -16.28
C VAL A 153 -0.03 8.87 -17.16
N LEU A 154 -0.97 8.08 -17.66
CA LEU A 154 -0.69 6.91 -18.52
C LEU A 154 -1.85 6.61 -19.48
N ARG A 155 -1.56 5.81 -20.52
CA ARG A 155 -2.56 5.22 -21.43
C ARG A 155 -2.39 3.70 -21.53
N ILE A 156 -3.47 2.97 -21.82
CA ILE A 156 -3.48 1.51 -22.04
C ILE A 156 -4.44 1.23 -23.20
N GLY A 157 -3.98 0.54 -24.25
CA GLY A 157 -4.86 0.14 -25.37
C GLY A 157 -5.80 -0.99 -24.94
N ILE A 158 -7.07 -0.91 -25.33
CA ILE A 158 -8.14 -1.86 -24.99
C ILE A 158 -9.05 -2.16 -26.19
N ASN A 159 -9.64 -3.36 -26.25
CA ASN A 159 -10.50 -3.77 -27.38
C ASN A 159 -11.86 -3.07 -27.42
N ALA A 160 -12.44 -2.76 -26.26
CA ALA A 160 -13.75 -2.13 -26.12
C ALA A 160 -13.83 -1.34 -24.79
N PRO A 161 -14.77 -0.37 -24.65
CA PRO A 161 -14.84 0.49 -23.46
C PRO A 161 -15.14 -0.24 -22.14
N ASP A 162 -15.72 -1.44 -22.19
CA ASP A 162 -15.93 -2.29 -21.01
C ASP A 162 -14.66 -3.05 -20.56
N LYS A 163 -13.62 -3.09 -21.40
CA LYS A 163 -12.31 -3.71 -21.11
C LYS A 163 -11.31 -2.73 -20.47
N ALA A 164 -11.82 -1.64 -19.90
CA ALA A 164 -11.04 -0.55 -19.31
C ALA A 164 -10.63 -0.83 -17.84
N ILE A 165 -10.41 0.24 -17.07
CA ILE A 165 -9.99 0.20 -15.67
C ILE A 165 -11.19 -0.12 -14.77
N THR A 166 -11.16 -1.27 -14.07
CA THR A 166 -12.28 -1.74 -13.22
C THR A 166 -12.21 -1.24 -11.79
N ASP A 167 -11.04 -0.83 -11.29
CA ASP A 167 -10.86 -0.23 -9.97
C ASP A 167 -9.59 0.64 -9.93
N MET A 168 -9.61 1.76 -9.22
CA MET A 168 -8.47 2.68 -9.12
C MET A 168 -8.44 3.35 -7.74
N ARG A 169 -7.31 3.25 -7.03
CA ARG A 169 -7.18 3.72 -5.64
C ARG A 169 -5.75 3.79 -5.13
N PHE A 170 -5.53 4.64 -4.14
CA PHE A 170 -4.32 4.65 -3.31
C PHE A 170 -4.47 3.72 -2.10
N ASN A 171 -3.36 3.25 -1.52
CA ASN A 171 -3.38 2.48 -0.27
C ASN A 171 -3.58 3.42 0.96
N PRO A 172 -4.74 3.37 1.65
CA PRO A 172 -5.05 4.31 2.74
C PRO A 172 -4.28 4.04 4.04
N TYR A 173 -3.46 2.98 4.09
CA TYR A 173 -2.72 2.58 5.30
C TYR A 173 -1.23 2.98 5.24
N ILE A 174 -0.73 3.36 4.07
CA ILE A 174 0.59 3.99 3.93
C ILE A 174 0.51 5.44 4.40
N LYS A 175 1.62 5.99 4.91
CA LYS A 175 1.71 7.36 5.46
C LYS A 175 2.76 8.17 4.72
N SER A 176 2.60 9.50 4.71
CA SER A 176 3.33 10.43 3.83
C SER A 176 4.86 10.41 3.97
N TRP A 177 5.40 9.85 5.05
CA TRP A 177 6.84 9.66 5.29
C TRP A 177 7.38 8.31 4.79
N HIS A 178 6.59 7.52 4.08
CA HIS A 178 6.93 6.15 3.64
C HIS A 178 7.12 6.09 2.13
N ASP A 179 8.15 5.40 1.66
CA ASP A 179 8.55 5.42 0.24
C ASP A 179 7.48 4.83 -0.71
N ASN A 180 6.61 3.93 -0.22
CA ASN A 180 5.45 3.41 -0.98
C ASN A 180 4.21 4.34 -0.92
N PHE A 181 4.34 5.58 -0.41
CA PHE A 181 3.23 6.54 -0.32
C PHE A 181 2.86 7.10 -1.69
N SER A 182 1.62 7.58 -1.81
CA SER A 182 1.08 8.14 -3.07
C SER A 182 1.26 7.24 -4.30
N HIS A 183 1.54 5.94 -4.13
CA HIS A 183 1.51 4.97 -5.22
C HIS A 183 0.04 4.67 -5.57
N LEU A 184 -0.29 4.87 -6.84
CA LEU A 184 -1.60 4.61 -7.43
C LEU A 184 -1.67 3.15 -7.89
N TYR A 185 -2.74 2.46 -7.52
CA TYR A 185 -3.00 1.08 -7.89
C TYR A 185 -4.23 1.05 -8.79
N ILE A 186 -4.18 0.25 -9.85
CA ILE A 186 -5.15 0.26 -10.95
C ILE A 186 -5.43 -1.19 -11.35
N ALA A 187 -6.68 -1.63 -11.25
CA ALA A 187 -7.13 -2.92 -11.77
C ALA A 187 -7.64 -2.77 -13.20
N LEU A 188 -7.28 -3.71 -14.07
CA LEU A 188 -7.75 -3.80 -15.44
C LEU A 188 -8.79 -4.90 -15.57
N ALA A 189 -9.73 -4.71 -16.49
CA ALA A 189 -10.68 -5.76 -16.88
C ALA A 189 -9.96 -6.98 -17.48
N TYR A 190 -10.64 -8.12 -17.48
CA TYR A 190 -10.20 -9.30 -18.21
C TYR A 190 -10.78 -9.31 -19.62
N ASP A 191 -9.90 -9.48 -20.60
CA ASP A 191 -10.25 -9.76 -21.99
C ASP A 191 -10.00 -11.24 -22.30
N GLU A 192 -11.08 -11.97 -22.63
CA GLU A 192 -11.04 -13.39 -23.00
C GLU A 192 -10.15 -13.64 -24.24
N GLY A 193 -10.08 -12.66 -25.16
CA GLY A 193 -9.20 -12.73 -26.33
C GLY A 193 -7.71 -12.68 -25.98
N PHE A 194 -7.35 -12.15 -24.82
CA PHE A 194 -5.98 -12.03 -24.32
C PHE A 194 -5.79 -12.66 -22.94
N LYS A 195 -6.55 -13.71 -22.62
CA LYS A 195 -6.51 -14.38 -21.31
C LYS A 195 -5.15 -14.94 -20.87
N THR A 196 -4.19 -15.07 -21.79
CA THR A 196 -2.79 -15.46 -21.52
C THR A 196 -1.83 -14.28 -21.39
N SER A 197 -2.26 -13.06 -21.72
CA SER A 197 -1.46 -11.84 -21.57
C SER A 197 -1.32 -11.47 -20.09
N PRO A 198 -0.11 -11.18 -19.59
CA PRO A 198 0.06 -10.64 -18.25
C PRO A 198 -0.73 -9.34 -18.00
N LEU A 199 -0.94 -8.52 -19.03
CA LEU A 199 -1.63 -7.22 -18.93
C LEU A 199 -3.16 -7.35 -18.97
N TYR A 200 -3.69 -8.19 -19.86
CA TYR A 200 -5.13 -8.26 -20.16
C TYR A 200 -5.88 -9.43 -19.50
N SER A 201 -5.18 -10.29 -18.76
CA SER A 201 -5.77 -11.43 -18.02
C SER A 201 -6.41 -11.05 -16.68
N GLY A 202 -6.81 -9.80 -16.50
CA GLY A 202 -7.18 -9.25 -15.20
C GLY A 202 -5.93 -8.97 -14.37
N ALA A 203 -5.34 -7.79 -14.57
CA ALA A 203 -4.10 -7.39 -13.91
C ALA A 203 -4.36 -6.29 -12.88
N ILE A 204 -3.46 -6.16 -11.90
CA ILE A 204 -3.37 -4.99 -11.03
C ILE A 204 -1.99 -4.35 -11.24
N LEU A 205 -1.97 -3.07 -11.57
CA LEU A 205 -0.79 -2.22 -11.70
C LEU A 205 -0.49 -1.53 -10.37
N ARG A 206 0.77 -1.14 -10.18
CA ARG A 206 1.20 -0.14 -9.20
C ARG A 206 2.22 0.81 -9.83
N ILE A 207 1.90 2.10 -9.81
CA ILE A 207 2.80 3.19 -10.24
C ILE A 207 2.94 4.26 -9.16
N ASN A 208 3.99 5.07 -9.23
CA ASN A 208 3.99 6.40 -8.65
C ASN A 208 3.53 7.39 -9.74
N PRO A 209 2.32 7.99 -9.65
CA PRO A 209 1.78 8.90 -10.65
C PRO A 209 2.50 10.25 -10.69
N GLU A 210 3.43 10.54 -9.76
CA GLU A 210 4.24 11.75 -9.78
C GLU A 210 5.09 11.87 -11.06
N LYS A 211 4.94 13.01 -11.75
CA LYS A 211 5.78 13.37 -12.89
C LYS A 211 7.25 13.52 -12.45
N PHE A 212 8.16 12.81 -13.13
CA PHE A 212 9.60 12.86 -12.89
C PHE A 212 10.34 13.20 -14.18
N GLY A 213 10.80 14.45 -14.28
CA GLY A 213 11.41 14.98 -15.51
C GLY A 213 10.43 14.91 -16.69
N LEU A 214 10.82 14.17 -17.74
CA LEU A 214 9.99 13.92 -18.92
C LEU A 214 8.97 12.78 -18.75
N ARG A 215 9.03 11.98 -17.66
CA ARG A 215 8.11 10.86 -17.44
C ARG A 215 6.86 11.33 -16.71
N SER A 216 5.68 11.05 -17.25
CA SER A 216 4.38 11.34 -16.60
C SER A 216 4.11 10.53 -15.33
N TYR A 217 4.81 9.41 -15.15
CA TYR A 217 4.80 8.60 -13.93
C TYR A 217 6.15 7.90 -13.76
N THR A 218 6.37 7.26 -12.62
CA THR A 218 7.49 6.34 -12.42
C THR A 218 7.00 4.99 -11.89
N THR A 219 7.68 3.93 -12.29
CA THR A 219 7.36 2.56 -11.89
C THR A 219 8.20 2.22 -10.65
N PRO A 220 7.60 1.85 -9.50
CA PRO A 220 8.35 1.58 -8.28
C PRO A 220 9.38 0.47 -8.47
N ASN A 221 10.61 0.70 -8.01
CA ASN A 221 11.71 -0.25 -8.13
C ASN A 221 11.48 -1.59 -7.38
N ASN A 222 10.49 -1.62 -6.49
CA ASN A 222 10.04 -2.80 -5.76
C ASN A 222 8.77 -3.44 -6.36
N ASN A 223 8.42 -3.15 -7.63
CA ASN A 223 7.42 -3.93 -8.38
C ASN A 223 7.97 -5.34 -8.68
N PRO A 224 7.17 -6.40 -8.49
CA PRO A 224 7.64 -7.79 -8.47
C PRO A 224 8.08 -8.34 -9.83
N PHE A 225 7.67 -7.69 -10.93
CA PHE A 225 7.95 -8.13 -12.30
C PHE A 225 8.96 -7.23 -13.03
N ILE A 226 9.65 -6.32 -12.32
CA ILE A 226 10.50 -5.29 -12.93
C ILE A 226 11.66 -5.84 -13.79
N ASP A 227 12.15 -7.04 -13.45
CA ASP A 227 13.23 -7.75 -14.16
C ASP A 227 12.71 -8.81 -15.16
N GLN A 228 11.38 -8.95 -15.33
CA GLN A 228 10.79 -9.98 -16.19
C GLN A 228 10.50 -9.43 -17.58
N THR A 229 11.34 -9.79 -18.57
CA THR A 229 11.36 -9.20 -19.92
C THR A 229 10.00 -9.13 -20.63
N ASN A 230 9.12 -10.09 -20.36
CA ASN A 230 7.82 -10.26 -21.03
C ASN A 230 6.61 -9.74 -20.22
N ILE A 231 6.81 -9.24 -19.01
CA ILE A 231 5.74 -8.65 -18.18
C ILE A 231 5.98 -7.12 -18.10
N PRO A 232 4.96 -6.27 -18.26
CA PRO A 232 5.13 -4.83 -18.03
C PRO A 232 5.55 -4.56 -16.59
N ASN A 233 6.58 -3.72 -16.40
CA ASN A 233 7.18 -3.42 -15.11
C ASN A 233 6.16 -2.83 -14.11
N GLU A 234 5.08 -2.23 -14.62
CA GLU A 234 3.97 -1.62 -13.88
C GLU A 234 3.11 -2.65 -13.15
N LEU A 235 3.16 -3.92 -13.55
CA LEU A 235 2.28 -4.95 -13.00
C LEU A 235 2.71 -5.37 -11.59
N LEU A 236 1.72 -5.72 -10.78
CA LEU A 236 1.83 -6.14 -9.39
C LEU A 236 1.25 -7.54 -9.17
N ILE A 237 0.16 -7.86 -9.87
CA ILE A 237 -0.55 -9.15 -9.89
C ILE A 237 -1.10 -9.33 -11.31
N VAL A 238 -1.11 -10.57 -11.82
CA VAL A 238 -1.60 -10.93 -13.17
C VAL A 238 -2.50 -12.17 -13.10
N GLY A 239 -3.35 -12.40 -14.12
CA GLY A 239 -4.20 -13.58 -14.21
C GLY A 239 -5.43 -13.61 -13.30
N ALA A 240 -5.79 -12.49 -12.66
CA ALA A 240 -6.89 -12.43 -11.68
C ALA A 240 -8.29 -12.45 -12.32
N GLN A 241 -8.41 -12.54 -13.64
CA GLN A 241 -9.68 -12.54 -14.36
C GLN A 241 -10.58 -11.33 -14.01
N GLN A 242 -11.88 -11.49 -13.80
CA GLN A 242 -12.82 -10.37 -13.73
C GLN A 242 -12.77 -9.67 -12.36
N ILE A 243 -11.81 -8.77 -12.16
CA ILE A 243 -11.65 -7.97 -10.94
C ILE A 243 -12.80 -6.97 -10.80
N MET A 244 -13.58 -7.10 -9.72
CA MET A 244 -14.64 -6.16 -9.33
C MET A 244 -14.14 -5.10 -8.33
N GLN A 245 -13.29 -5.50 -7.39
CA GLN A 245 -12.67 -4.59 -6.40
C GLN A 245 -11.42 -5.21 -5.78
N PHE A 246 -10.43 -4.37 -5.44
CA PHE A 246 -9.36 -4.77 -4.52
C PHE A 246 -9.24 -3.83 -3.30
N ILE A 247 -8.70 -4.35 -2.19
CA ILE A 247 -8.38 -3.60 -0.96
C ILE A 247 -7.12 -4.14 -0.29
N TRP A 248 -6.63 -3.43 0.73
CA TRP A 248 -5.55 -3.88 1.63
C TRP A 248 -6.10 -4.28 3.00
N GLN A 249 -5.26 -4.94 3.80
CA GLN A 249 -5.46 -5.10 5.24
C GLN A 249 -4.50 -4.19 6.04
N LYS A 250 -4.96 -3.69 7.19
CA LYS A 250 -4.15 -2.86 8.08
C LYS A 250 -2.91 -3.64 8.56
N ASN A 251 -1.74 -3.01 8.46
CA ASN A 251 -0.42 -3.58 8.77
C ASN A 251 0.13 -4.62 7.78
N ASN A 252 -0.48 -4.77 6.59
CA ASN A 252 0.09 -5.54 5.49
C ASN A 252 0.13 -4.67 4.22
N ASP A 253 1.33 -4.46 3.70
CA ASP A 253 1.61 -3.63 2.52
C ASP A 253 2.16 -4.44 1.33
N GLN A 254 2.07 -5.78 1.39
CA GLN A 254 2.49 -6.72 0.33
C GLN A 254 1.40 -7.73 -0.08
N GLN A 255 0.18 -7.61 0.45
CA GLN A 255 -0.97 -8.42 0.04
C GLN A 255 -2.19 -7.55 -0.29
N LEU A 256 -2.97 -8.00 -1.28
CA LEU A 256 -4.31 -7.51 -1.59
C LEU A 256 -5.36 -8.54 -1.20
N ILE A 257 -6.57 -8.05 -0.92
CA ILE A 257 -7.79 -8.85 -0.95
C ILE A 257 -8.58 -8.43 -2.20
N ILE A 258 -8.92 -9.40 -3.06
CA ILE A 258 -9.51 -9.16 -4.38
C ILE A 258 -10.87 -9.85 -4.45
N SER A 259 -11.93 -9.09 -4.74
CA SER A 259 -13.22 -9.61 -5.19
C SER A 259 -13.18 -9.72 -6.71
N HIS A 260 -13.34 -10.93 -7.23
CA HIS A 260 -13.20 -11.23 -8.65
C HIS A 260 -13.99 -12.47 -9.06
N ASN A 261 -14.42 -12.54 -10.32
CA ASN A 261 -14.99 -13.78 -10.87
C ASN A 261 -13.89 -14.54 -11.65
N VAL A 262 -13.65 -15.79 -11.26
CA VAL A 262 -12.65 -16.70 -11.86
C VAL A 262 -13.39 -17.91 -12.42
N ASN A 263 -13.22 -18.19 -13.71
CA ASN A 263 -13.93 -19.25 -14.45
C ASN A 263 -15.45 -19.14 -14.24
N GLN A 264 -15.98 -17.91 -14.34
CA GLN A 264 -17.38 -17.51 -14.07
C GLN A 264 -17.86 -17.67 -12.61
N GLN A 265 -17.03 -18.18 -11.69
CA GLN A 265 -17.37 -18.36 -10.27
C GLN A 265 -16.93 -17.16 -9.42
N PRO A 266 -17.77 -16.67 -8.49
CA PRO A 266 -17.39 -15.59 -7.58
C PRO A 266 -16.35 -16.08 -6.57
N LEU A 267 -15.28 -15.31 -6.45
CA LEU A 267 -14.15 -15.58 -5.57
C LEU A 267 -13.79 -14.31 -4.80
N LEU A 268 -13.51 -14.47 -3.51
CA LEU A 268 -12.83 -13.48 -2.71
C LEU A 268 -11.48 -14.07 -2.31
N SER A 269 -10.38 -13.54 -2.81
CA SER A 269 -9.04 -14.08 -2.59
C SER A 269 -8.14 -13.15 -1.78
N LEU A 270 -7.16 -13.74 -1.10
CA LEU A 270 -5.98 -13.08 -0.55
C LEU A 270 -4.80 -13.44 -1.46
N VAL A 271 -4.08 -12.42 -1.94
CA VAL A 271 -3.08 -12.53 -3.01
C VAL A 271 -1.85 -11.69 -2.67
N ASN A 272 -0.64 -12.22 -2.86
CA ASN A 272 0.59 -11.45 -2.65
C ASN A 272 0.91 -10.57 -3.86
N TYR A 273 1.69 -9.51 -3.65
CA TYR A 273 2.38 -8.84 -4.75
C TYR A 273 3.37 -9.83 -5.39
N GLY A 274 3.23 -10.06 -6.69
CA GLY A 274 4.04 -11.01 -7.46
C GLY A 274 3.36 -12.35 -7.73
N ASP A 275 2.17 -12.63 -7.17
CA ASP A 275 1.41 -13.83 -7.51
C ASP A 275 1.00 -13.77 -9.01
N ASN A 276 1.36 -14.81 -9.76
CA ASN A 276 1.04 -14.96 -11.19
C ASN A 276 -0.11 -15.96 -11.38
N LEU A 277 -1.35 -15.46 -11.33
CA LEU A 277 -2.55 -16.30 -11.29
C LEU A 277 -2.90 -16.99 -12.62
N LEU A 278 -2.11 -16.78 -13.68
CA LEU A 278 -2.13 -17.59 -14.90
C LEU A 278 -1.53 -18.99 -14.69
N THR A 279 -0.66 -19.15 -13.69
CA THR A 279 0.15 -20.36 -13.48
C THR A 279 -0.05 -21.03 -12.12
N GLN A 280 -0.61 -20.30 -11.14
CA GLN A 280 -0.87 -20.77 -9.79
C GLN A 280 -2.24 -20.30 -9.30
N ALA A 281 -2.89 -21.09 -8.45
CA ALA A 281 -4.08 -20.65 -7.72
C ALA A 281 -3.72 -19.47 -6.79
N PRO A 282 -4.67 -18.55 -6.46
CA PRO A 282 -4.41 -17.46 -5.53
C PRO A 282 -4.04 -17.96 -4.15
N THR A 283 -3.12 -17.26 -3.49
CA THR A 283 -2.49 -17.62 -2.21
C THR A 283 -3.47 -18.12 -1.16
N LYS A 284 -4.68 -17.55 -1.06
CA LYS A 284 -5.80 -18.23 -0.40
C LYS A 284 -7.18 -17.72 -0.82
N ALA A 285 -8.18 -18.60 -0.85
CA ALA A 285 -9.59 -18.22 -0.91
C ALA A 285 -10.13 -17.81 0.47
N LEU A 286 -10.98 -16.79 0.51
CA LEU A 286 -11.71 -16.28 1.67
C LEU A 286 -13.22 -16.59 1.59
N LEU A 287 -13.80 -16.53 0.38
CA LEU A 287 -15.15 -16.97 0.02
C LEU A 287 -15.12 -17.55 -1.40
N THR A 288 -15.99 -18.52 -1.70
CA THR A 288 -15.99 -19.29 -2.96
C THR A 288 -17.41 -19.66 -3.42
N GLY A 289 -17.69 -19.54 -4.71
CA GLY A 289 -18.73 -20.31 -5.43
C GLY A 289 -20.18 -19.95 -5.10
N ASP A 290 -20.68 -20.41 -3.96
CA ASP A 290 -22.12 -20.48 -3.63
C ASP A 290 -22.77 -19.13 -3.26
N ALA A 291 -22.06 -18.01 -3.44
CA ALA A 291 -22.51 -16.68 -3.06
C ALA A 291 -22.09 -15.63 -4.09
N SER A 292 -23.07 -15.02 -4.78
CA SER A 292 -22.78 -13.90 -5.69
C SER A 292 -22.31 -12.69 -4.86
N LEU A 293 -21.11 -12.18 -5.15
CA LEU A 293 -20.58 -10.99 -4.46
C LEU A 293 -21.13 -9.72 -5.11
N ALA A 294 -21.57 -8.74 -4.31
CA ALA A 294 -21.97 -7.44 -4.84
C ALA A 294 -20.75 -6.64 -5.32
N ASN A 295 -20.90 -5.92 -6.43
CA ASN A 295 -19.83 -5.08 -6.97
C ASN A 295 -19.46 -3.95 -5.98
N ALA A 296 -18.19 -3.55 -5.97
CA ALA A 296 -17.67 -2.46 -5.13
C ALA A 296 -18.09 -2.49 -3.63
N SER A 297 -18.30 -3.68 -3.05
CA SER A 297 -18.87 -3.90 -1.70
C SER A 297 -17.88 -4.27 -0.59
N LEU A 298 -16.57 -4.40 -0.86
CA LEU A 298 -15.58 -4.72 0.18
C LEU A 298 -15.20 -3.50 1.02
N VAL A 299 -15.34 -3.58 2.34
CA VAL A 299 -15.00 -2.50 3.29
C VAL A 299 -14.31 -3.06 4.53
N VAL A 300 -13.24 -2.41 5.01
CA VAL A 300 -12.67 -2.69 6.34
C VAL A 300 -13.24 -1.69 7.33
N TYR A 301 -14.34 -2.05 7.99
CA TYR A 301 -15.08 -1.13 8.86
C TYR A 301 -14.26 -0.65 10.06
N ARG A 302 -14.40 0.62 10.44
CA ARG A 302 -13.61 1.24 11.52
C ARG A 302 -14.35 2.26 12.39
N GLY A 303 -15.58 2.58 12.04
CA GLY A 303 -16.44 3.49 12.78
C GLY A 303 -16.79 3.02 14.21
N ARG A 304 -17.77 3.70 14.79
CA ARG A 304 -18.16 3.61 16.19
C ARG A 304 -19.57 3.06 16.39
N LYS A 305 -20.47 3.13 15.39
CA LYS A 305 -21.83 2.57 15.47
C LYS A 305 -21.84 1.06 15.71
N PHE A 306 -21.03 0.31 14.95
CA PHE A 306 -20.93 -1.17 15.02
C PHE A 306 -19.62 -1.61 15.70
N LYS A 307 -19.49 -1.32 17.01
CA LYS A 307 -18.26 -1.53 17.81
C LYS A 307 -17.64 -2.92 17.60
N GLU A 308 -18.48 -3.94 17.52
CA GLU A 308 -18.18 -5.37 17.34
C GLU A 308 -17.71 -5.75 15.93
N LEU A 309 -17.92 -4.91 14.91
CA LEU A 309 -17.40 -5.09 13.54
C LEU A 309 -16.05 -4.39 13.32
N ARG A 310 -15.56 -3.62 14.29
CA ARG A 310 -14.43 -2.70 14.09
C ARG A 310 -13.11 -3.42 13.76
N ASN A 311 -12.52 -3.06 12.62
CA ASN A 311 -11.38 -3.69 11.95
C ASN A 311 -11.66 -5.07 11.33
N LYS A 312 -12.91 -5.56 11.26
CA LYS A 312 -13.26 -6.72 10.41
C LYS A 312 -13.30 -6.30 8.94
N LEU A 313 -13.05 -7.27 8.06
CA LEU A 313 -13.46 -7.16 6.67
C LEU A 313 -14.96 -7.43 6.58
N LEU A 314 -15.70 -6.54 5.92
CA LEU A 314 -17.09 -6.70 5.55
C LEU A 314 -17.23 -6.83 4.02
N VAL A 315 -18.22 -7.60 3.60
CA VAL A 315 -18.61 -7.80 2.20
C VAL A 315 -20.13 -7.95 2.12
N MET A 316 -20.74 -7.53 1.01
CA MET A 316 -22.13 -7.87 0.72
C MET A 316 -22.17 -9.04 -0.27
N SER A 317 -22.90 -10.10 0.07
CA SER A 317 -23.03 -11.29 -0.78
C SER A 317 -24.47 -11.79 -0.79
N LYS A 318 -24.87 -12.46 -1.87
CA LYS A 318 -26.21 -13.00 -2.08
C LYS A 318 -26.23 -14.48 -1.68
N GLN A 319 -27.10 -14.83 -0.74
CA GLN A 319 -27.32 -16.20 -0.24
C GLN A 319 -28.82 -16.47 -0.23
N GLU A 320 -29.25 -17.64 -0.72
CA GLU A 320 -30.67 -18.06 -0.72
C GLU A 320 -31.63 -17.00 -1.30
N GLY A 321 -31.17 -16.25 -2.31
CA GLY A 321 -31.95 -15.18 -2.96
C GLY A 321 -32.00 -13.83 -2.21
N ARG A 322 -31.39 -13.70 -1.03
CA ARG A 322 -31.34 -12.45 -0.25
C ARG A 322 -29.92 -11.89 -0.17
N TRP A 323 -29.80 -10.59 0.08
CA TRP A 323 -28.51 -9.95 0.36
C TRP A 323 -28.12 -10.09 1.83
N GLU A 324 -26.86 -10.40 2.09
CA GLU A 324 -26.25 -10.48 3.41
C GLU A 324 -25.01 -9.62 3.52
N LEU A 325 -24.98 -8.76 4.55
CA LEU A 325 -23.74 -8.19 5.05
C LEU A 325 -23.04 -9.28 5.86
N GLN A 326 -21.85 -9.68 5.43
CA GLN A 326 -21.06 -10.70 6.10
C GLN A 326 -19.74 -10.11 6.58
N SER A 327 -19.28 -10.58 7.74
CA SER A 327 -17.96 -10.27 8.28
C SER A 327 -17.02 -11.47 8.15
N LEU A 328 -15.75 -11.19 7.84
CA LEU A 328 -14.74 -12.19 7.51
C LEU A 328 -13.49 -12.02 8.40
N LYS A 329 -13.04 -13.13 8.99
CA LYS A 329 -11.70 -13.22 9.61
C LYS A 329 -10.66 -13.51 8.53
N THR A 330 -9.81 -12.53 8.25
CA THR A 330 -8.68 -12.62 7.31
C THR A 330 -7.40 -13.21 7.94
N VAL A 331 -7.48 -13.63 9.20
CA VAL A 331 -6.40 -14.33 9.94
C VAL A 331 -6.90 -15.70 10.39
N SER A 332 -6.02 -16.71 10.38
CA SER A 332 -6.40 -18.10 10.63
C SER A 332 -6.86 -18.34 12.09
N PRO A 333 -7.92 -19.14 12.36
CA PRO A 333 -8.81 -19.77 11.38
C PRO A 333 -9.73 -18.76 10.70
N PHE A 334 -9.82 -18.85 9.37
CA PHE A 334 -10.74 -18.03 8.59
C PHE A 334 -12.17 -18.44 8.93
N GLN A 335 -13.02 -17.46 9.20
CA GLN A 335 -14.42 -17.67 9.58
C GLN A 335 -15.27 -16.56 8.96
N LYS A 336 -16.39 -16.98 8.38
CA LYS A 336 -17.48 -16.13 7.93
C LYS A 336 -18.50 -15.99 9.06
N SER A 337 -19.10 -14.82 9.21
CA SER A 337 -20.23 -14.61 10.12
C SER A 337 -21.18 -13.59 9.53
N VAL A 338 -22.46 -13.97 9.36
CA VAL A 338 -23.51 -13.05 8.90
C VAL A 338 -23.69 -11.96 9.95
N VAL A 339 -23.77 -10.70 9.50
CA VAL A 339 -23.95 -9.51 10.32
C VAL A 339 -25.40 -9.03 10.21
N ASN A 340 -25.93 -9.00 8.98
CA ASN A 340 -27.33 -8.70 8.70
C ASN A 340 -27.77 -9.40 7.42
N THR A 341 -28.97 -9.97 7.40
CA THR A 341 -29.66 -10.42 6.19
C THR A 341 -30.76 -9.41 5.88
N PHE A 342 -30.71 -8.80 4.70
CA PHE A 342 -31.69 -7.79 4.28
C PHE A 342 -32.96 -8.48 3.77
N SER A 343 -34.12 -7.87 4.02
CA SER A 343 -35.37 -8.30 3.41
C SER A 343 -35.48 -7.77 1.98
N ASN A 344 -36.34 -8.39 1.16
CA ASN A 344 -36.58 -7.93 -0.20
C ASN A 344 -37.23 -6.52 -0.27
N ASN A 345 -37.68 -5.97 0.85
CA ASN A 345 -38.16 -4.60 0.98
C ASN A 345 -37.01 -3.62 1.26
N ASP A 346 -35.91 -4.08 1.87
CA ASP A 346 -34.73 -3.26 2.17
C ASP A 346 -33.77 -3.24 0.97
N LEU A 347 -33.50 -4.42 0.38
CA LEU A 347 -32.68 -4.62 -0.82
C LEU A 347 -33.23 -5.79 -1.64
N THR A 348 -33.58 -5.55 -2.90
CA THR A 348 -34.13 -6.57 -3.80
C THR A 348 -33.04 -7.54 -4.29
N ILE A 349 -33.47 -8.74 -4.70
CA ILE A 349 -32.61 -9.78 -5.30
C ILE A 349 -31.85 -9.31 -6.57
N THR A 350 -32.29 -8.20 -7.17
CA THR A 350 -31.77 -7.59 -8.41
C THR A 350 -31.02 -6.28 -8.21
N ASP A 351 -30.97 -5.73 -6.99
CA ASP A 351 -30.38 -4.40 -6.78
C ASP A 351 -28.88 -4.36 -7.05
N ASP A 352 -28.46 -3.31 -7.77
CA ASP A 352 -27.06 -2.89 -7.87
C ASP A 352 -26.83 -1.72 -6.92
N PHE A 353 -25.78 -1.84 -6.10
CA PHE A 353 -25.41 -0.87 -5.09
C PHE A 353 -23.89 -0.91 -4.86
N SER A 354 -23.40 -0.10 -3.93
CA SER A 354 -22.03 -0.27 -3.44
C SER A 354 -21.86 0.16 -2.00
N LEU A 355 -20.96 -0.51 -1.29
CA LEU A 355 -20.66 -0.27 0.12
C LEU A 355 -19.41 0.61 0.24
N PHE A 356 -19.49 1.63 1.08
CA PHE A 356 -18.40 2.56 1.36
C PHE A 356 -18.50 3.08 2.80
N THR A 357 -17.68 4.08 3.14
CA THR A 357 -17.73 4.75 4.42
C THR A 357 -17.66 6.27 4.28
N ASP A 358 -18.20 6.97 5.27
CA ASP A 358 -17.99 8.40 5.46
C ASP A 358 -16.59 8.71 6.04
N ASN A 359 -16.32 9.98 6.35
CA ASN A 359 -15.07 10.42 6.99
C ASN A 359 -14.89 9.91 8.44
N HIS A 360 -15.94 9.37 9.07
CA HIS A 360 -15.88 8.79 10.43
C HIS A 360 -15.68 7.26 10.41
N ASP A 361 -15.43 6.68 9.23
CA ASP A 361 -15.39 5.24 8.96
C ASP A 361 -16.76 4.52 9.20
N GLU A 362 -17.89 5.24 9.20
CA GLU A 362 -19.24 4.67 9.36
C GLU A 362 -19.80 4.11 8.04
N LEU A 363 -20.64 3.07 8.08
CA LEU A 363 -21.09 2.37 6.87
C LEU A 363 -22.16 3.13 6.08
N MET A 364 -21.90 3.24 4.78
CA MET A 364 -22.78 3.85 3.79
C MET A 364 -23.04 2.88 2.63
N LEU A 365 -24.27 2.84 2.14
CA LEU A 365 -24.67 2.12 0.93
C LEU A 365 -25.20 3.13 -0.09
N PHE A 366 -24.75 3.05 -1.33
CA PHE A 366 -25.34 3.80 -2.44
C PHE A 366 -26.07 2.83 -3.36
N SER A 367 -27.39 2.97 -3.45
CA SER A 367 -28.27 2.19 -4.32
C SER A 367 -28.31 2.83 -5.71
N ARG A 368 -27.90 2.10 -6.75
CA ARG A 368 -27.88 2.61 -8.13
C ARG A 368 -29.25 2.55 -8.78
N SER A 369 -30.06 1.52 -8.47
CA SER A 369 -31.42 1.38 -8.98
C SER A 369 -32.38 2.43 -8.41
N GLN A 370 -32.15 2.87 -7.17
CA GLN A 370 -32.97 3.87 -6.49
C GLN A 370 -32.37 5.28 -6.52
N HIS A 371 -31.10 5.43 -6.92
CA HIS A 371 -30.35 6.70 -6.87
C HIS A 371 -30.20 7.33 -5.45
N VAL A 372 -30.38 6.55 -4.38
CA VAL A 372 -30.31 7.01 -2.98
C VAL A 372 -29.01 6.58 -2.30
N ILE A 373 -28.37 7.49 -1.54
CA ILE A 373 -27.35 7.15 -0.54
C ILE A 373 -28.04 6.95 0.81
N GLN A 374 -27.80 5.79 1.44
CA GLN A 374 -28.34 5.37 2.72
C GLN A 374 -27.20 5.13 3.72
N GLN A 375 -27.40 5.54 4.98
CA GLN A 375 -26.56 5.14 6.11
C GLN A 375 -27.05 3.82 6.70
N LEU A 376 -26.13 2.95 7.12
CA LEU A 376 -26.45 1.75 7.87
C LEU A 376 -26.46 2.07 9.36
N ASP A 377 -27.59 1.85 10.03
CA ASP A 377 -27.81 2.12 11.44
C ASP A 377 -28.16 0.84 12.22
N LYS A 378 -27.87 0.81 13.54
CA LYS A 378 -28.28 -0.32 14.41
C LYS A 378 -29.75 -0.16 14.78
N LYS A 379 -30.56 -1.20 14.53
CA LYS A 379 -31.99 -1.25 14.87
C LYS A 379 -32.25 -0.94 16.35
N SER A 380 -33.06 0.09 16.59
CA SER A 380 -33.50 0.55 17.91
C SER A 380 -34.45 -0.46 18.57
N GLY A 381 -33.87 -1.50 19.16
CA GLY A 381 -34.60 -2.57 19.84
C GLY A 381 -33.73 -3.67 20.44
N SER A 382 -32.47 -3.83 19.99
CA SER A 382 -31.50 -4.76 20.61
C SER A 382 -30.80 -4.13 21.81
N SER A 383 -31.57 -3.98 22.89
CA SER A 383 -31.14 -3.48 24.20
C SER A 383 -30.23 -4.48 24.93
N GLU A 384 -28.92 -4.27 24.83
CA GLU A 384 -28.02 -4.66 25.92
C GLU A 384 -28.27 -3.67 27.07
N VAL A 385 -28.77 -4.16 28.20
CA VAL A 385 -29.08 -3.32 29.37
C VAL A 385 -27.78 -2.97 30.09
N GLU A 386 -27.12 -1.89 29.67
CA GLU A 386 -26.07 -1.26 30.47
C GLU A 386 -26.69 -0.67 31.74
N HIS A 387 -26.66 -1.42 32.84
CA HIS A 387 -27.08 -0.99 34.17
C HIS A 387 -26.17 0.13 34.72
N TYR A 388 -26.41 1.37 34.30
CA TYR A 388 -25.95 2.53 35.04
C TYR A 388 -26.90 2.79 36.21
N ALA A 389 -26.37 2.77 37.42
CA ALA A 389 -27.12 3.09 38.62
C ALA A 389 -27.60 4.55 38.58
N SER A 390 -28.85 4.78 39.00
CA SER A 390 -29.39 6.14 39.12
C SER A 390 -28.61 6.93 40.18
N ASN A 391 -28.32 8.18 39.86
CA ASN A 391 -28.09 9.26 40.83
C ASN A 391 -28.64 10.55 40.21
N GLN A 392 -29.91 10.86 40.51
CA GLN A 392 -30.44 12.20 40.31
C GLN A 392 -29.89 13.14 41.39
N PRO A 393 -29.57 14.40 41.04
CA PRO A 393 -29.82 15.55 41.90
C PRO A 393 -31.29 15.95 41.81
N GLU A 394 -31.85 16.48 42.89
CA GLU A 394 -33.28 16.77 43.02
C GLU A 394 -33.73 18.01 42.23
N VAL A 395 -35.04 18.10 41.98
CA VAL A 395 -35.69 19.28 41.42
C VAL A 395 -35.72 20.38 42.47
N PHE A 396 -35.32 21.60 42.09
CA PHE A 396 -35.79 22.81 42.76
C PHE A 396 -36.70 23.57 41.80
N ASP A 397 -37.96 23.65 42.21
CA ASP A 397 -39.01 24.40 41.52
C ASP A 397 -38.93 25.88 41.94
N ASN A 398 -39.32 26.79 41.03
CA ASN A 398 -39.75 28.16 41.35
C ASN A 398 -40.17 28.87 40.05
N THR A 399 -41.48 29.03 39.87
CA THR A 399 -42.07 29.99 38.95
C THR A 399 -41.90 31.42 39.44
N ASP A 400 -41.59 32.38 38.55
CA ASP A 400 -42.46 33.54 38.40
C ASP A 400 -42.30 34.24 37.02
N ASN A 401 -43.06 35.32 36.80
CA ASN A 401 -43.45 35.83 35.49
C ASN A 401 -42.75 37.14 35.02
N THR A 402 -42.98 37.43 33.73
CA THR A 402 -43.06 38.76 33.07
C THR A 402 -41.79 39.60 32.79
N ASP A 403 -41.65 39.88 31.48
CA ASP A 403 -41.45 41.21 30.85
C ASP A 403 -40.07 41.91 30.68
N ASN A 404 -39.84 42.24 29.40
CA ASN A 404 -39.18 43.42 28.81
C ASN A 404 -37.64 43.61 28.88
N THR A 405 -37.03 43.49 27.68
CA THR A 405 -36.00 44.36 27.06
C THR A 405 -35.02 45.14 27.94
N ASP A 406 -33.71 44.86 27.79
CA ASP A 406 -32.85 45.74 26.97
C ASP A 406 -31.47 45.14 26.62
N ASP A 407 -30.71 45.86 25.80
CA ASP A 407 -29.51 45.42 25.08
C ASP A 407 -28.25 45.22 25.96
N SER A 408 -27.42 44.21 25.68
CA SER A 408 -26.12 44.00 26.37
C SER A 408 -25.08 43.20 25.57
N ASN A 409 -24.94 43.48 24.27
CA ASN A 409 -24.01 42.80 23.34
C ASN A 409 -22.50 42.90 23.69
N PHE A 410 -22.13 43.56 24.81
CA PHE A 410 -20.76 43.80 25.27
C PHE A 410 -20.08 42.57 25.89
N GLY A 411 -20.85 41.69 26.56
CA GLY A 411 -20.30 40.52 27.26
C GLY A 411 -19.65 39.49 26.32
N PHE A 412 -20.27 39.27 25.15
CA PHE A 412 -19.75 38.35 24.13
C PHE A 412 -18.39 38.81 23.57
N ILE A 413 -18.19 40.12 23.40
CA ILE A 413 -16.93 40.69 22.87
C ILE A 413 -15.77 40.41 23.84
N ILE A 414 -15.99 40.60 25.15
CA ILE A 414 -14.99 40.31 26.19
C ILE A 414 -14.65 38.81 26.21
N PHE A 415 -15.66 37.94 26.12
CA PHE A 415 -15.45 36.48 26.06
C PHE A 415 -14.63 36.07 24.82
N PHE A 416 -14.94 36.63 23.65
CA PHE A 416 -14.17 36.39 22.42
C PHE A 416 -12.71 36.84 22.53
N LEU A 417 -12.43 38.00 23.14
CA LEU A 417 -11.06 38.48 23.33
C LEU A 417 -10.25 37.58 24.27
N ILE A 418 -10.86 37.08 25.36
CA ILE A 418 -10.23 36.14 26.28
C ILE A 418 -9.97 34.79 25.58
N ALA A 419 -10.94 34.28 24.81
CA ALA A 419 -10.79 33.06 24.03
C ALA A 419 -9.69 33.18 22.96
N LEU A 420 -9.60 34.33 22.27
CA LEU A 420 -8.56 34.60 21.27
C LEU A 420 -7.17 34.71 21.92
N GLY A 421 -7.05 35.33 23.10
CA GLY A 421 -5.81 35.37 23.87
C GLY A 421 -5.36 33.97 24.30
N GLY A 422 -6.27 33.16 24.84
CA GLY A 422 -6.01 31.77 25.22
C GLY A 422 -5.59 30.89 24.04
N ALA A 423 -6.29 30.99 22.90
CA ALA A 423 -5.92 30.32 21.65
C ALA A 423 -4.54 30.75 21.14
N THR A 424 -4.20 32.04 21.25
CA THR A 424 -2.90 32.60 20.84
C THR A 424 -1.77 32.04 21.69
N VAL A 425 -1.92 32.03 23.02
CA VAL A 425 -0.93 31.46 23.96
C VAL A 425 -0.76 29.96 23.74
N TRP A 426 -1.86 29.23 23.52
CA TRP A 426 -1.83 27.80 23.18
C TRP A 426 -1.07 27.54 21.87
N PHE A 427 -1.35 28.34 20.82
CA PHE A 427 -0.72 28.19 19.52
C PHE A 427 0.79 28.50 19.56
N LEU A 428 1.21 29.53 20.29
CA LEU A 428 2.62 29.85 20.50
C LEU A 428 3.35 28.73 21.24
N LYS A 429 2.80 28.27 22.38
CA LYS A 429 3.41 27.21 23.19
C LYS A 429 3.50 25.85 22.46
N ASN A 430 2.53 25.55 21.60
CA ASN A 430 2.51 24.33 20.78
C ASN A 430 3.40 24.43 19.52
N LYS A 431 3.82 25.64 19.13
CA LYS A 431 4.74 25.87 18.00
C LYS A 431 6.19 25.56 18.38
N GLU A 432 6.62 25.95 19.58
CA GLU A 432 7.99 25.75 20.07
C GLU A 432 8.35 24.27 20.23
N SER A 433 7.48 23.45 20.83
CA SER A 433 7.72 22.01 20.99
C SER A 433 7.89 21.31 19.63
N GLN A 434 7.01 21.59 18.67
CA GLN A 434 7.11 21.03 17.32
C GLN A 434 8.36 21.49 16.56
N GLN A 435 8.83 22.72 16.77
CA GLN A 435 10.09 23.19 16.18
C GLN A 435 11.30 22.52 16.82
N ALA A 436 11.33 22.36 18.14
CA ALA A 436 12.39 21.65 18.86
C ALA A 436 12.49 20.17 18.38
N VAL A 437 11.36 19.44 18.37
CA VAL A 437 11.29 18.04 17.93
C VAL A 437 11.72 17.88 16.47
N LYS A 438 11.29 18.77 15.56
CA LYS A 438 11.76 18.76 14.16
C LYS A 438 13.27 19.01 14.07
N SER A 439 13.81 19.96 14.83
CA SER A 439 15.26 20.26 14.79
C SER A 439 16.12 19.07 15.24
N LEU A 440 15.70 18.33 16.27
CA LEU A 440 16.40 17.14 16.75
C LEU A 440 16.45 16.05 15.67
N LEU A 441 15.34 15.83 14.96
CA LEU A 441 15.21 14.85 13.89
C LEU A 441 15.99 15.19 12.60
N HIS A 442 16.47 16.43 12.47
CA HIS A 442 17.39 16.87 11.40
C HIS A 442 18.87 16.88 11.84
N LYS A 443 19.17 16.91 13.14
CA LYS A 443 20.55 16.85 13.67
C LYS A 443 21.10 15.43 13.82
N HIS A 444 20.26 14.40 13.71
CA HIS A 444 20.62 13.00 13.88
C HIS A 444 20.37 12.20 12.61
N TYR A 445 21.25 11.24 12.32
CA TYR A 445 21.03 10.23 11.28
C TYR A 445 19.79 9.37 11.59
N ALA A 446 19.16 8.81 10.55
CA ALA A 446 17.87 8.13 10.66
C ALA A 446 17.97 6.59 10.68
N ARG A 447 19.06 6.03 10.18
CA ARG A 447 19.43 4.60 10.23
C ARG A 447 20.95 4.46 10.06
N PHE A 448 21.46 3.29 10.41
CA PHE A 448 22.78 2.78 10.00
C PHE A 448 22.61 1.41 9.34
N GLU A 449 23.52 1.02 8.46
CA GLU A 449 23.58 -0.32 7.86
C GLU A 449 25.04 -0.78 7.76
N LEU A 450 25.29 -2.08 7.98
CA LEU A 450 26.61 -2.70 7.83
C LEU A 450 26.86 -3.08 6.38
N SER A 451 28.12 -2.99 5.94
CA SER A 451 28.60 -3.57 4.68
C SER A 451 28.52 -5.10 4.69
N VAL A 452 28.53 -5.72 3.50
CA VAL A 452 28.41 -7.19 3.35
C VAL A 452 29.57 -7.95 4.00
N ASP A 453 30.76 -7.33 4.09
CA ASP A 453 31.94 -7.85 4.79
C ASP A 453 32.00 -7.45 6.28
N ASN A 454 31.01 -6.68 6.76
CA ASN A 454 30.91 -6.09 8.10
C ASN A 454 32.08 -5.16 8.51
N LYS A 455 32.87 -4.63 7.56
CA LYS A 455 33.96 -3.69 7.88
C LYS A 455 33.54 -2.23 7.96
N GLN A 456 32.39 -1.87 7.39
CA GLN A 456 31.95 -0.47 7.26
C GLN A 456 30.51 -0.27 7.74
N VAL A 457 30.27 0.87 8.37
CA VAL A 457 28.96 1.34 8.85
C VAL A 457 28.54 2.53 8.00
N SER A 458 27.54 2.34 7.16
CA SER A 458 26.90 3.42 6.41
C SER A 458 25.87 4.12 7.30
N LEU A 459 26.03 5.43 7.53
CA LEU A 459 25.05 6.28 8.22
C LEU A 459 24.22 7.05 7.19
N PHE A 460 22.89 7.11 7.38
CA PHE A 460 21.98 7.71 6.40
C PHE A 460 21.18 8.87 7.01
N ASN A 461 21.12 9.98 6.29
CA ASN A 461 20.16 11.04 6.56
C ASN A 461 18.72 10.55 6.34
N ARG A 462 17.76 11.28 6.92
CA ARG A 462 16.33 10.98 6.76
C ARG A 462 15.92 11.06 5.28
N HIS A 463 15.22 10.04 4.81
CA HIS A 463 14.77 9.86 3.42
C HIS A 463 15.87 9.70 2.34
N GLN A 464 17.15 9.52 2.72
CA GLN A 464 18.22 9.25 1.74
C GLN A 464 18.52 7.75 1.62
N GLN A 465 18.70 7.30 0.37
CA GLN A 465 19.08 5.91 0.02
C GLN A 465 20.59 5.72 -0.16
N THR A 466 21.32 6.80 -0.46
CA THR A 466 22.79 6.86 -0.40
C THR A 466 23.25 7.10 1.04
N PRO A 467 24.39 6.54 1.47
CA PRO A 467 25.00 6.91 2.73
C PRO A 467 25.36 8.40 2.72
N ALA A 468 25.19 9.05 3.88
CA ALA A 468 25.61 10.42 4.14
C ALA A 468 26.99 10.49 4.83
N LEU A 469 27.40 9.38 5.45
CA LEU A 469 28.75 9.13 5.96
C LEU A 469 28.98 7.61 5.93
N ILE A 470 30.22 7.17 5.75
CA ILE A 470 30.65 5.79 5.94
C ILE A 470 31.78 5.81 6.97
N ILE A 471 31.68 4.96 7.99
CA ILE A 471 32.66 4.84 9.07
C ILE A 471 33.21 3.42 9.06
N GLU A 472 34.52 3.24 9.09
CA GLU A 472 35.13 1.90 9.21
C GLU A 472 35.01 1.40 10.66
N VAL A 473 34.65 0.14 10.84
CA VAL A 473 34.32 -0.44 12.15
C VAL A 473 35.52 -0.44 13.11
N GLU A 474 36.74 -0.57 12.59
CA GLU A 474 37.98 -0.47 13.37
C GLU A 474 38.27 0.94 13.90
N ASN A 475 37.75 1.96 13.21
CA ASN A 475 37.86 3.37 13.59
C ASN A 475 36.78 3.81 14.60
N ILE A 476 35.88 2.92 15.01
CA ILE A 476 34.97 3.16 16.14
C ILE A 476 35.73 2.93 17.46
N THR A 477 35.51 3.80 18.46
CA THR A 477 36.07 3.69 19.81
C THR A 477 35.00 3.43 20.87
N ARG A 478 33.81 4.00 20.71
CA ARG A 478 32.74 3.97 21.73
C ARG A 478 31.36 3.92 21.10
N ASN A 479 30.46 3.17 21.71
CA ASN A 479 29.08 2.99 21.30
C ASN A 479 28.15 3.14 22.51
N GLU A 480 27.20 4.06 22.45
CA GLU A 480 26.24 4.32 23.54
C GLU A 480 24.79 4.09 23.10
N VAL A 481 23.97 3.50 23.96
CA VAL A 481 22.52 3.37 23.78
C VAL A 481 21.77 4.27 24.77
N TRP A 482 20.85 5.07 24.25
CA TRP A 482 20.05 6.04 25.00
C TRP A 482 18.55 5.78 24.78
N LEU A 483 17.76 5.83 25.85
CA LEU A 483 16.32 5.57 25.88
C LEU A 483 15.62 6.71 26.64
N ASN A 484 14.76 7.49 25.97
CA ASN A 484 14.07 8.65 26.55
C ASN A 484 15.03 9.63 27.26
N ASP A 485 16.19 9.90 26.67
CA ASP A 485 17.27 10.73 27.22
C ASP A 485 17.99 10.14 28.47
N GLU A 486 17.59 8.96 28.94
CA GLU A 486 18.38 8.12 29.87
C GLU A 486 19.49 7.38 29.09
N HIS A 487 20.74 7.49 29.55
CA HIS A 487 21.82 6.63 29.08
C HIS A 487 21.71 5.25 29.72
N ILE A 488 21.68 4.17 28.91
CA ILE A 488 21.40 2.81 29.41
C ILE A 488 22.47 1.75 29.06
N LEU A 489 23.44 2.05 28.20
CA LEU A 489 24.56 1.16 27.88
C LEU A 489 25.71 1.92 27.22
N THR A 490 26.96 1.67 27.67
CA THR A 490 28.19 1.98 26.93
C THR A 490 28.89 0.67 26.55
N ILE A 491 29.46 0.62 25.35
CA ILE A 491 30.47 -0.36 24.91
C ILE A 491 31.67 0.48 24.43
N GLU A 492 32.86 0.21 24.92
CA GLU A 492 34.04 1.07 24.72
C GLU A 492 35.30 0.22 24.53
N LYS A 493 36.08 0.58 23.50
CA LYS A 493 37.22 -0.19 22.97
C LYS A 493 38.23 -0.54 24.06
N ASP A 494 38.57 -1.81 24.13
CA ASP A 494 39.41 -2.46 25.15
C ASP A 494 38.96 -2.28 26.62
N LEU A 495 37.93 -1.48 26.91
CA LEU A 495 37.47 -1.15 28.27
C LEU A 495 36.25 -1.96 28.69
N SER A 496 35.21 -2.04 27.87
CA SER A 496 33.95 -2.72 28.19
C SER A 496 33.40 -3.55 27.02
N GLY A 497 32.64 -4.61 27.34
CA GLY A 497 32.07 -5.53 26.37
C GLY A 497 30.66 -5.99 26.76
N PHE A 498 29.91 -6.44 25.76
CA PHE A 498 28.51 -6.87 25.86
C PHE A 498 28.43 -8.37 26.17
N ASN A 499 27.44 -8.75 26.97
CA ASN A 499 27.26 -10.12 27.43
C ASN A 499 25.77 -10.42 27.71
N ALA A 500 25.43 -11.67 28.06
CA ALA A 500 24.05 -12.08 28.28
C ALA A 500 23.33 -11.35 29.43
N GLN A 501 24.06 -10.89 30.46
CA GLN A 501 23.47 -10.09 31.55
C GLN A 501 23.12 -8.68 31.06
N LEU A 502 23.99 -8.07 30.26
CA LEU A 502 23.73 -6.77 29.62
C LEU A 502 22.63 -6.86 28.55
N GLU A 503 22.54 -7.95 27.79
CA GLU A 503 21.39 -8.20 26.88
C GLU A 503 20.07 -8.30 27.66
N GLN A 504 20.06 -9.00 28.80
CA GLN A 504 18.89 -9.13 29.66
C GLN A 504 18.49 -7.79 30.34
N MET A 505 19.46 -7.00 30.80
CA MET A 505 19.25 -5.66 31.35
C MET A 505 18.61 -4.72 30.30
N LEU A 506 19.18 -4.71 29.10
CA LEU A 506 18.73 -3.91 27.98
C LEU A 506 17.32 -4.32 27.51
N GLU A 507 17.05 -5.63 27.42
CA GLU A 507 15.71 -6.16 27.13
C GLU A 507 14.69 -5.76 28.22
N SER A 508 15.05 -5.78 29.51
CA SER A 508 14.13 -5.33 30.58
C SER A 508 13.77 -3.86 30.42
N LYS A 509 14.77 -2.97 30.30
CA LYS A 509 14.55 -1.53 30.04
C LYS A 509 13.61 -1.30 28.85
N PHE A 510 13.78 -2.06 27.77
CA PHE A 510 12.91 -1.99 26.59
C PHE A 510 11.50 -2.57 26.82
N ILE A 511 11.36 -3.68 27.57
CA ILE A 511 10.06 -4.25 27.95
C ILE A 511 9.29 -3.30 28.86
N ASP A 512 9.95 -2.67 29.82
CA ASP A 512 9.34 -1.79 30.81
C ASP A 512 8.85 -0.49 30.18
N GLU A 513 9.65 0.18 29.35
CA GLU A 513 9.13 1.30 28.55
C GLU A 513 8.02 0.85 27.59
N LYS A 514 8.15 -0.32 26.94
CA LYS A 514 7.11 -0.86 26.04
C LYS A 514 5.75 -1.06 26.74
N ARG A 515 5.74 -1.42 28.03
CA ARG A 515 4.52 -1.56 28.86
C ARG A 515 3.80 -0.23 29.10
N VAL A 516 4.51 0.90 29.18
CA VAL A 516 3.89 2.20 29.48
C VAL A 516 3.01 2.67 28.31
N LYS A 517 1.82 3.19 28.63
CA LYS A 517 0.90 3.78 27.65
C LYS A 517 1.44 5.12 27.13
N MET A 518 1.25 5.38 25.85
CA MET A 518 1.65 6.63 25.19
C MET A 518 0.48 7.62 25.17
N VAL A 519 0.25 8.28 26.30
CA VAL A 519 -0.74 9.33 26.51
C VAL A 519 -0.05 10.69 26.74
N ASP A 520 -0.82 11.77 26.82
CA ASP A 520 -0.44 13.06 27.43
C ASP A 520 0.93 13.61 27.00
N GLN A 521 1.15 13.69 25.68
CA GLN A 521 2.38 14.15 25.04
C GLN A 521 3.66 13.38 25.43
N ARG A 522 3.57 12.20 26.10
CA ARG A 522 4.73 11.36 26.43
C ARG A 522 5.57 11.09 25.18
N THR A 523 6.85 11.44 25.25
CA THR A 523 7.85 11.06 24.25
C THR A 523 8.45 9.69 24.57
N ARG A 524 8.68 8.89 23.53
CA ARG A 524 9.45 7.64 23.56
C ARG A 524 10.52 7.71 22.48
N LYS A 525 11.78 7.73 22.89
CA LYS A 525 12.95 7.95 22.03
C LYS A 525 13.97 6.83 22.23
N ILE A 526 14.57 6.34 21.14
CA ILE A 526 15.78 5.53 21.21
C ILE A 526 16.82 6.15 20.28
N GLU A 527 17.99 6.42 20.83
CA GLU A 527 19.15 6.93 20.12
C GLU A 527 20.34 5.99 20.33
N LEU A 528 21.16 5.88 19.28
CA LEU A 528 22.45 5.23 19.28
C LEU A 528 23.49 6.32 19.00
N LYS A 529 24.58 6.36 19.77
CA LYS A 529 25.71 7.26 19.50
C LYS A 529 26.96 6.43 19.22
N ILE A 530 27.61 6.70 18.10
CA ILE A 530 28.88 6.08 17.72
C ILE A 530 29.95 7.17 17.83
N THR A 531 31.06 6.89 18.50
CA THR A 531 32.24 7.75 18.56
C THR A 531 33.39 7.08 17.84
N ASP A 532 34.14 7.84 17.06
CA ASP A 532 35.31 7.35 16.31
C ASP A 532 36.64 7.57 17.06
N VAL A 533 37.77 7.35 16.37
CA VAL A 533 39.13 7.59 16.85
C VAL A 533 39.51 9.07 16.93
N GLU A 534 38.79 9.97 16.25
CA GLU A 534 38.98 11.43 16.33
C GLU A 534 38.16 12.06 17.47
N GLY A 535 37.24 11.29 18.07
CA GLY A 535 36.34 11.74 19.14
C GLY A 535 35.03 12.35 18.63
N ILE A 536 34.71 12.21 17.33
CA ILE A 536 33.50 12.75 16.72
C ILE A 536 32.32 11.84 17.08
N VAL A 537 31.26 12.43 17.66
CA VAL A 537 30.07 11.69 18.14
C VAL A 537 28.94 11.77 17.13
N TYR A 538 28.68 10.66 16.43
CA TYR A 538 27.60 10.51 15.46
C TYR A 538 26.32 10.03 16.12
N GLY A 539 25.35 10.94 16.28
CA GLY A 539 24.03 10.63 16.84
C GLY A 539 23.05 10.07 15.80
N ILE A 540 22.41 8.94 16.13
CA ILE A 540 21.48 8.21 15.25
C ILE A 540 20.14 8.01 15.98
N CYS A 541 19.08 8.67 15.50
CA CYS A 541 17.74 8.64 16.10
C CYS A 541 16.88 7.52 15.49
N LEU A 542 17.06 6.30 16.00
CA LEU A 542 16.43 5.07 15.50
C LEU A 542 14.92 4.99 15.81
N TYR A 543 14.51 5.48 16.99
CA TYR A 543 13.10 5.53 17.37
C TYR A 543 12.70 6.89 17.92
N MET A 544 11.56 7.42 17.46
CA MET A 544 10.91 8.59 18.07
C MET A 544 9.39 8.47 17.93
N ARG A 545 8.66 8.70 19.02
CA ARG A 545 7.19 8.76 19.08
C ARG A 545 6.76 9.73 20.17
N GLU A 546 5.77 10.56 19.87
CA GLU A 546 5.18 11.54 20.79
C GLU A 546 3.67 11.26 20.89
N GLY A 547 3.19 10.86 22.07
CA GLY A 547 1.80 10.44 22.28
C GLY A 547 1.34 9.39 21.25
N ASN A 548 0.36 9.74 20.40
CA ASN A 548 -0.13 8.85 19.34
C ASN A 548 0.65 8.92 18.01
N GLN A 549 1.54 9.89 17.83
CA GLN A 549 2.27 10.13 16.57
C GLN A 549 3.67 9.51 16.61
N ARG A 550 3.97 8.57 15.70
CA ARG A 550 5.34 8.07 15.50
C ARG A 550 6.06 8.89 14.45
N LEU A 551 7.30 9.29 14.74
CA LEU A 551 8.12 10.20 13.91
C LEU A 551 9.28 9.49 13.19
N THR A 552 9.55 8.21 13.49
CA THR A 552 10.48 7.35 12.73
C THR A 552 9.78 6.21 12.00
N LYS A 553 10.43 5.69 10.93
CA LYS A 553 9.90 4.62 10.08
C LYS A 553 9.79 3.28 10.83
N ALA A 554 10.81 2.91 11.60
CA ALA A 554 10.91 1.61 12.28
C ALA A 554 9.87 1.40 13.41
N LYS A 555 9.55 0.13 13.68
CA LYS A 555 8.71 -0.29 14.82
C LYS A 555 9.60 -0.44 16.05
N PHE A 556 9.14 -0.03 17.25
CA PHE A 556 9.92 -0.10 18.50
C PHE A 556 10.54 -1.49 18.72
N GLY A 557 9.72 -2.55 18.66
CA GLY A 557 10.17 -3.93 18.82
C GLY A 557 11.09 -4.48 17.73
N LYS A 558 11.25 -3.78 16.59
CA LYS A 558 12.34 -4.06 15.64
C LYS A 558 13.61 -3.31 16.06
N VAL A 559 13.54 -2.01 16.34
CA VAL A 559 14.69 -1.21 16.82
C VAL A 559 15.36 -1.84 18.05
N THR A 560 14.58 -2.34 19.00
CA THR A 560 15.10 -3.00 20.21
C THR A 560 15.72 -4.37 19.94
N ALA A 561 15.41 -5.02 18.81
CA ALA A 561 16.09 -6.23 18.36
C ALA A 561 17.37 -5.86 17.60
N ASP A 562 17.26 -4.97 16.60
CA ASP A 562 18.38 -4.47 15.79
C ASP A 562 19.53 -3.93 16.66
N ILE A 563 19.21 -3.18 17.74
CA ILE A 563 20.20 -2.68 18.70
C ILE A 563 20.91 -3.79 19.46
N LYS A 564 20.25 -4.91 19.81
CA LYS A 564 20.91 -6.02 20.51
C LYS A 564 21.85 -6.78 19.58
N GLU A 565 21.44 -7.02 18.34
CA GLU A 565 22.30 -7.60 17.31
C GLU A 565 23.52 -6.70 17.08
N TRP A 566 23.30 -5.39 16.96
CA TRP A 566 24.36 -4.39 16.85
C TRP A 566 25.30 -4.38 18.07
N CYS A 567 24.78 -4.38 19.30
CA CYS A 567 25.60 -4.38 20.53
C CYS A 567 26.46 -5.64 20.63
N TRP A 568 25.94 -6.80 20.22
CA TRP A 568 26.73 -8.03 20.12
C TRP A 568 27.81 -7.94 19.05
N PHE A 569 27.47 -7.44 17.86
CA PHE A 569 28.42 -7.26 16.77
C PHE A 569 29.55 -6.29 17.16
N ILE A 570 29.22 -5.05 17.54
CA ILE A 570 30.22 -4.00 17.76
C ILE A 570 31.11 -4.32 18.97
N SER A 571 30.56 -4.95 20.01
CA SER A 571 31.36 -5.42 21.15
C SER A 571 32.41 -6.45 20.73
N ALA A 572 32.06 -7.40 19.85
CA ALA A 572 32.98 -8.42 19.38
C ALA A 572 34.14 -7.85 18.54
N GLN A 573 34.01 -6.62 18.03
CA GLN A 573 35.07 -5.88 17.32
C GLN A 573 35.86 -4.96 18.26
N LEU A 574 35.18 -4.26 19.18
CA LEU A 574 35.80 -3.27 20.08
C LEU A 574 36.50 -3.88 21.29
N SER A 575 35.99 -4.98 21.83
CA SER A 575 36.48 -5.61 23.06
C SER A 575 36.28 -7.14 23.00
N PRO A 576 36.99 -7.89 22.14
CA PRO A 576 36.76 -9.32 21.93
C PRO A 576 36.86 -10.14 23.22
N GLU A 577 37.88 -9.90 24.05
CA GLU A 577 38.12 -10.63 25.31
C GLU A 577 37.08 -10.35 26.40
N LYS A 578 36.43 -9.18 26.36
CA LYS A 578 35.38 -8.77 27.31
C LYS A 578 33.97 -9.06 26.81
N THR A 579 33.84 -9.57 25.58
CA THR A 579 32.56 -9.93 24.97
C THR A 579 32.16 -11.35 25.40
N GLY A 580 30.92 -11.52 25.86
CA GLY A 580 30.41 -12.82 26.30
C GLY A 580 30.22 -13.80 25.13
N LYS A 581 30.11 -15.10 25.43
CA LYS A 581 29.66 -16.09 24.43
C LYS A 581 28.14 -16.06 24.34
N ARG A 582 27.58 -15.59 23.21
CA ARG A 582 26.13 -15.49 23.01
C ARG A 582 25.49 -16.87 22.80
N ILE A 583 24.65 -17.29 23.74
CA ILE A 583 23.88 -18.54 23.62
C ILE A 583 22.62 -18.28 22.78
N VAL A 584 22.75 -18.37 21.46
CA VAL A 584 21.61 -18.28 20.54
C VAL A 584 20.71 -19.49 20.75
N LYS A 585 19.52 -19.28 21.34
CA LYS A 585 18.48 -20.31 21.43
C LYS A 585 17.92 -20.58 20.03
N ILE A 586 18.43 -21.61 19.37
CA ILE A 586 17.88 -22.12 18.10
C ILE A 586 16.46 -22.63 18.38
N VAL A 587 15.46 -21.80 18.07
CA VAL A 587 14.06 -22.22 18.04
C VAL A 587 13.91 -23.20 16.89
N HIS A 588 14.01 -24.49 17.22
CA HIS A 588 13.76 -25.55 16.25
C HIS A 588 12.29 -25.43 15.81
N PRO A 589 12.00 -25.49 14.50
CA PRO A 589 10.62 -25.69 14.06
C PRO A 589 10.11 -27.00 14.70
N PRO A 590 8.86 -27.04 15.19
CA PRO A 590 8.35 -28.23 15.86
C PRO A 590 8.42 -29.42 14.90
N LYS A 591 9.07 -30.51 15.33
CA LYS A 591 9.12 -31.77 14.56
C LYS A 591 7.70 -32.14 14.14
N VAL A 592 7.54 -32.53 12.87
CA VAL A 592 6.28 -33.07 12.36
C VAL A 592 6.05 -34.44 12.98
N VAL A 593 5.46 -34.45 14.19
CA VAL A 593 4.87 -35.65 14.77
C VAL A 593 3.62 -35.94 13.95
N ALA A 594 3.66 -37.02 13.17
CA ALA A 594 2.48 -37.52 12.47
C ALA A 594 1.37 -37.77 13.50
N LYS A 595 0.18 -37.18 13.28
CA LYS A 595 -0.95 -37.38 14.19
C LYS A 595 -1.46 -38.82 14.08
N SER A 596 -1.12 -39.64 15.06
CA SER A 596 -1.84 -40.89 15.33
C SER A 596 -3.33 -40.60 15.56
N ALA A 597 -4.18 -41.48 15.02
CA ALA A 597 -5.62 -41.46 15.28
C ALA A 597 -5.91 -41.81 16.76
N PRO A 598 -7.07 -41.40 17.31
CA PRO A 598 -7.31 -41.43 18.76
C PRO A 598 -7.54 -42.84 19.31
N GLU A 599 -7.10 -43.05 20.55
CA GLU A 599 -7.43 -44.25 21.33
C GLU A 599 -8.94 -44.35 21.60
N LYS A 600 -9.42 -45.59 21.68
CA LYS A 600 -10.66 -45.95 22.38
C LYS A 600 -10.33 -46.99 23.48
N PRO A 601 -11.11 -47.05 24.58
CA PRO A 601 -10.80 -47.95 25.70
C PRO A 601 -10.78 -49.43 25.30
N ALA A 602 -9.96 -50.20 26.00
CA ALA A 602 -9.69 -51.60 25.71
C ALA A 602 -10.81 -52.55 26.16
N GLU A 603 -10.95 -53.68 25.47
CA GLU A 603 -11.29 -54.95 26.13
C GLU A 603 -10.89 -56.21 25.31
N THR A 604 -10.58 -57.29 26.05
CA THR A 604 -10.84 -58.71 25.71
C THR A 604 -10.09 -59.42 24.54
N GLN A 605 -8.93 -59.98 24.91
CA GLN A 605 -8.49 -61.39 24.72
C GLN A 605 -8.07 -62.01 23.34
N LYS A 606 -6.88 -62.64 23.41
CA LYS A 606 -6.47 -63.99 22.87
C LYS A 606 -6.01 -64.20 21.41
N SER A 607 -4.81 -64.82 21.32
CA SER A 607 -4.38 -65.88 20.38
C SER A 607 -3.98 -65.48 18.94
N LYS A 608 -3.11 -66.20 18.19
CA LYS A 608 -1.86 -66.99 18.42
C LYS A 608 -1.33 -67.45 17.03
N LEU A 609 -0.03 -67.76 16.91
CA LEU A 609 0.69 -68.27 15.71
C LEU A 609 0.94 -67.15 14.63
N THR A 610 2.08 -67.02 13.90
CA THR A 610 3.03 -67.96 13.22
C THR A 610 2.32 -68.65 12.03
N GLU A 611 2.80 -68.69 10.78
CA GLU A 611 4.12 -68.96 10.17
C GLU A 611 4.36 -68.05 8.90
N GLN A 612 5.58 -67.81 8.39
CA GLN A 612 6.33 -68.56 7.33
C GLN A 612 5.47 -68.92 6.08
N GLU A 613 5.93 -68.89 4.82
CA GLU A 613 7.31 -68.92 4.27
C GLU A 613 7.42 -68.42 2.78
N GLN A 614 8.66 -68.37 2.24
CA GLN A 614 9.17 -68.64 0.85
C GLN A 614 8.27 -68.50 -0.44
N ALA A 615 8.78 -68.35 -1.69
CA ALA A 615 10.06 -67.92 -2.31
C ALA A 615 9.94 -67.98 -3.87
N SER A 616 11.05 -67.74 -4.60
CA SER A 616 11.34 -68.10 -6.01
C SER A 616 10.77 -67.20 -7.14
N LYS A 617 11.64 -66.54 -7.96
CA LYS A 617 12.26 -66.96 -9.26
C LYS A 617 11.38 -66.62 -10.49
N ASN A 618 11.88 -66.39 -11.72
CA ASN A 618 13.24 -66.57 -12.28
C ASN A 618 13.52 -65.64 -13.48
N SER A 619 14.81 -65.46 -13.85
CA SER A 619 15.34 -65.23 -15.23
C SER A 619 14.94 -63.95 -16.02
N GLN A 620 15.71 -63.45 -17.01
CA GLN A 620 17.14 -63.47 -17.41
C GLN A 620 17.35 -62.22 -18.32
N ALA A 621 18.44 -61.44 -18.25
CA ALA A 621 19.76 -61.64 -18.90
C ALA A 621 19.71 -61.60 -20.46
N SER A 622 20.58 -60.90 -21.22
CA SER A 622 21.89 -60.29 -20.89
C SER A 622 22.28 -59.08 -21.79
N GLU A 623 23.32 -58.32 -21.37
CA GLU A 623 24.56 -57.88 -22.09
C GLU A 623 24.53 -57.33 -23.54
N ASP A 624 25.42 -56.43 -24.01
CA ASP A 624 26.33 -55.38 -23.45
C ASP A 624 26.80 -54.49 -24.68
N THR A 625 27.78 -53.57 -24.77
CA THR A 625 28.90 -53.08 -23.93
C THR A 625 29.32 -51.62 -24.30
N ALA A 626 30.47 -51.16 -23.79
CA ALA A 626 31.06 -49.81 -23.91
C ALA A 626 31.90 -49.58 -25.22
N THR A 627 32.68 -48.51 -25.50
CA THR A 627 33.34 -47.45 -24.69
C THR A 627 33.61 -46.14 -25.50
N GLN A 628 34.48 -45.22 -25.01
CA GLN A 628 34.61 -43.79 -25.40
C GLN A 628 35.78 -43.45 -26.41
N PRO A 629 36.48 -42.27 -26.42
CA PRO A 629 36.51 -41.32 -27.55
C PRO A 629 37.92 -41.05 -28.15
N PRO A 630 38.14 -40.05 -29.06
CA PRO A 630 38.69 -38.76 -28.58
C PRO A 630 38.38 -37.46 -29.40
N THR A 631 38.89 -36.34 -28.87
CA THR A 631 39.07 -34.93 -29.31
C THR A 631 39.63 -34.63 -30.73
N SER A 632 39.17 -33.55 -31.42
CA SER A 632 40.04 -32.47 -32.01
C SER A 632 39.31 -31.36 -32.81
N LEU A 633 39.90 -30.15 -32.80
CA LEU A 633 39.83 -29.03 -33.78
C LEU A 633 41.26 -28.86 -34.38
N PRO A 634 41.58 -28.05 -35.43
CA PRO A 634 40.82 -26.93 -36.04
C PRO A 634 40.88 -26.80 -37.60
N ASN A 635 40.24 -25.79 -38.20
CA ASN A 635 40.86 -24.74 -39.08
C ASN A 635 39.87 -24.02 -40.04
N LYS A 636 40.34 -22.87 -40.56
CA LYS A 636 39.64 -21.90 -41.45
C LYS A 636 40.52 -21.58 -42.67
N PRO A 637 39.94 -21.32 -43.87
CA PRO A 637 40.52 -20.38 -44.84
C PRO A 637 39.67 -19.10 -45.06
N GLN A 638 40.20 -18.16 -45.85
CA GLN A 638 39.58 -16.86 -46.18
C GLN A 638 39.60 -16.60 -47.70
N ALA A 639 38.94 -15.48 -48.10
CA ALA A 639 39.14 -14.72 -49.35
C ALA A 639 38.52 -15.31 -50.65
N ASN A 640 38.11 -14.51 -51.64
CA ASN A 640 37.86 -13.05 -51.68
C ASN A 640 36.85 -12.65 -52.79
N GLU A 641 36.21 -11.49 -52.59
CA GLU A 641 35.85 -10.44 -53.57
C GLU A 641 35.22 -10.76 -54.95
N HIS A 642 34.08 -10.10 -55.25
CA HIS A 642 34.14 -8.91 -56.14
C HIS A 642 32.95 -7.95 -55.95
N ILE A 643 33.12 -6.68 -56.35
CA ILE A 643 32.14 -5.58 -56.24
C ILE A 643 31.64 -5.15 -57.63
N GLN A 644 30.40 -4.67 -57.72
CA GLN A 644 30.01 -3.61 -58.66
C GLN A 644 28.89 -2.71 -58.08
N GLU A 645 28.81 -1.47 -58.56
CA GLU A 645 28.21 -0.33 -57.84
C GLU A 645 26.78 0.06 -58.28
N LYS A 646 26.07 0.77 -57.39
CA LYS A 646 25.49 2.08 -57.75
C LYS A 646 25.23 3.00 -56.54
N LYS A 647 25.35 4.31 -56.80
CA LYS A 647 25.16 5.48 -55.90
C LYS A 647 23.66 5.85 -55.83
N SER A 648 23.12 6.63 -54.88
CA SER A 648 23.58 7.36 -53.67
C SER A 648 22.39 7.35 -52.65
N ASP A 649 22.39 7.86 -51.40
CA ASP A 649 22.87 9.13 -50.84
C ASP A 649 23.57 8.98 -49.48
N GLY A 650 24.27 10.03 -49.03
CA GLY A 650 25.21 9.98 -47.91
C GLY A 650 24.58 10.14 -46.52
N VAL A 651 25.14 9.44 -45.54
CA VAL A 651 24.90 9.64 -44.10
C VAL A 651 25.90 10.66 -43.55
N ASP A 652 25.43 11.56 -42.70
CA ASP A 652 26.18 12.76 -42.26
C ASP A 652 27.19 12.47 -41.14
N SER A 653 28.41 12.09 -41.53
CA SER A 653 29.54 11.89 -40.61
C SER A 653 29.95 13.14 -39.83
N SER A 654 29.65 14.35 -40.31
CA SER A 654 29.99 15.60 -39.59
C SER A 654 29.18 15.80 -38.31
N SER A 655 27.99 15.19 -38.24
CA SER A 655 27.11 15.25 -37.08
C SER A 655 27.63 14.43 -35.88
N ILE A 656 28.34 13.34 -36.12
CA ILE A 656 28.81 12.39 -35.10
C ILE A 656 29.99 12.98 -34.32
N ASP A 657 31.01 13.51 -35.02
CA ASP A 657 32.17 14.16 -34.40
C ASP A 657 31.76 15.36 -33.54
N THR A 658 30.78 16.14 -34.01
CA THR A 658 30.24 17.30 -33.27
C THR A 658 29.63 16.88 -31.93
N GLN A 659 28.82 15.81 -31.91
CA GLN A 659 28.21 15.29 -30.69
C GLN A 659 29.24 14.62 -29.75
N LEU A 660 30.26 13.95 -30.29
CA LEU A 660 31.37 13.41 -29.51
C LEU A 660 32.13 14.52 -28.78
N ILE A 661 32.46 15.60 -29.49
CA ILE A 661 33.16 16.76 -28.93
C ILE A 661 32.31 17.43 -27.84
N GLU A 662 30.99 17.57 -28.02
CA GLU A 662 30.11 18.09 -26.96
C GLU A 662 30.08 17.14 -25.74
N ALA A 663 29.91 15.83 -25.94
CA ALA A 663 29.85 14.84 -24.87
C ALA A 663 31.14 14.79 -24.03
N LEU A 664 32.30 14.83 -24.68
CA LEU A 664 33.61 14.85 -24.00
C LEU A 664 33.85 16.17 -23.27
N ASN A 665 33.48 17.32 -23.85
CA ASN A 665 33.56 18.62 -23.17
C ASN A 665 32.64 18.67 -21.94
N LYS A 666 31.43 18.12 -22.04
CA LYS A 666 30.46 18.04 -20.94
C LYS A 666 30.97 17.14 -19.81
N LEU A 667 31.60 16.01 -20.14
CA LEU A 667 32.24 15.13 -19.16
C LEU A 667 33.43 15.83 -18.45
N ALA A 668 34.28 16.54 -19.20
CA ALA A 668 35.37 17.32 -18.63
C ALA A 668 34.86 18.45 -17.70
N ASN A 669 33.74 19.09 -18.05
CA ASN A 669 33.10 20.13 -17.26
C ASN A 669 32.49 19.62 -15.95
N LEU A 670 31.99 18.37 -15.94
CA LEU A 670 31.53 17.70 -14.71
C LEU A 670 32.71 17.34 -13.79
N LYS A 671 33.82 16.85 -14.37
CA LYS A 671 35.05 16.56 -13.62
C LYS A 671 35.66 17.81 -12.99
N SER A 672 35.81 18.89 -13.74
CA SER A 672 36.41 20.13 -13.23
C SER A 672 35.58 20.85 -12.16
N LYS A 673 34.30 20.46 -12.02
CA LYS A 673 33.40 20.90 -10.94
C LYS A 673 33.30 19.90 -9.78
N GLY A 674 34.06 18.81 -9.79
CA GLY A 674 34.08 17.81 -8.71
C GLY A 674 32.86 16.89 -8.65
N TYR A 675 32.03 16.84 -9.71
CA TYR A 675 30.84 15.97 -9.76
C TYR A 675 31.15 14.53 -10.22
N LEU A 676 32.42 14.22 -10.50
CA LEU A 676 32.92 12.90 -10.88
C LEU A 676 34.27 12.68 -10.22
N THR A 677 34.49 11.51 -9.63
CA THR A 677 35.82 11.04 -9.24
C THR A 677 36.68 10.73 -10.49
N GLU A 678 37.99 10.53 -10.29
CA GLU A 678 38.91 10.19 -11.39
C GLU A 678 38.49 8.88 -12.09
N ASP A 679 38.15 7.85 -11.31
CA ASP A 679 37.75 6.54 -11.84
C ASP A 679 36.39 6.58 -12.55
N GLU A 680 35.42 7.34 -12.02
CA GLU A 680 34.14 7.57 -12.72
C GLU A 680 34.34 8.33 -14.03
N PHE A 681 35.22 9.34 -14.05
CA PHE A 681 35.56 10.08 -15.26
C PHE A 681 36.24 9.17 -16.30
N ILE A 682 37.20 8.34 -15.89
CA ILE A 682 37.87 7.38 -16.78
C ILE A 682 36.87 6.34 -17.31
N SER A 683 36.01 5.77 -16.44
CA SER A 683 34.98 4.80 -16.81
C SER A 683 33.93 5.38 -17.78
N ALA A 684 33.49 6.62 -17.53
CA ALA A 684 32.55 7.32 -18.40
C ALA A 684 33.18 7.68 -19.76
N LYS A 685 34.44 8.17 -19.77
CA LYS A 685 35.18 8.46 -21.00
C LYS A 685 35.37 7.18 -21.84
N ALA A 686 35.72 6.06 -21.20
CA ALA A 686 35.83 4.76 -21.87
C ALA A 686 34.50 4.31 -22.48
N LYS A 687 33.36 4.49 -21.77
CA LYS A 687 32.02 4.15 -22.29
C LYS A 687 31.60 5.01 -23.50
N ILE A 688 31.89 6.31 -23.49
CA ILE A 688 31.61 7.20 -24.63
C ILE A 688 32.39 6.74 -25.88
N LEU A 689 33.68 6.42 -25.73
CA LEU A 689 34.52 5.94 -26.83
C LEU A 689 34.15 4.51 -27.29
N ALA A 690 33.73 3.64 -26.37
CA ALA A 690 33.32 2.26 -26.69
C ALA A 690 31.96 2.16 -27.40
N ASN A 691 31.07 3.14 -27.22
CA ASN A 691 29.81 3.18 -27.98
C ASN A 691 30.05 3.48 -29.47
N LEU A 692 30.99 4.38 -29.80
CA LEU A 692 31.34 4.67 -31.20
C LEU A 692 31.82 3.42 -31.97
N GLN A 693 32.54 2.51 -31.30
CA GLN A 693 32.97 1.23 -31.88
C GLN A 693 31.82 0.21 -32.10
N LYS A 694 30.57 0.56 -31.78
CA LYS A 694 29.37 -0.22 -32.13
C LYS A 694 28.53 0.40 -33.24
N ASP A 695 28.72 1.68 -33.51
CA ASP A 695 27.97 2.46 -34.50
C ASP A 695 28.86 2.81 -35.73
N SER A 696 29.91 2.00 -35.96
CA SER A 696 30.88 2.07 -37.08
C SER A 696 30.87 0.78 -37.92
#